data_AF-A0A955HGZ2-F1
#
_entry.id   AF-A0A955HGZ2-F1
#
_cell.length_a   1.000
_cell.length_b   1.000
_cell.length_c   1.000
_cell.angle_alpha   90.00
_cell.angle_beta   90.00
_cell.angle_gamma   90.00
#
_symmetry.space_group_name_H-M   'P 1'
#
loop_
_entity.id
_entity.type
_entity.pdbx_description
1 polymer ?
#
loop_
_entity_poly.entity_id
_entity_poly.type
_entity_poly.pdbx_seq_one_letter_code
_entity_poly.pdbx_strand_id
1 'polypeptide(L)'
;MNKDFDVVVIGAGSGGLTAAIGFAKVGKRVLLIEREHMGGECTNSGCVPSKALLHFAKEHYAGNPKYAKLGEALPYVRSKIEAIRAEESVDELEKHGIATVMGEAKFTAPCVVEVNGTAYRFKKAVIATGSSPRTTEIAGLNTEDLLTNQTIFGLTELPKRLLIIGSGPIGLEMANAFALLGTKVTIATIDTTLARLEEPAVAKLLQERFKELDIAVILRAFINEVRGREAVIDIKDGETIIGQETAAFDKVLVAIGRVPNLPQGLEAAGIQFNQHGIEVDSQHRTSNRHVYAVGDVAQRLKFTHTANDVARQVVTHVVSRGLLRFDSDKAVPKVTYTEPEMAQVGLSYAAAVEKYSEAEVMRIEVPYEDSDRAKTDNNTTGVVIVSVRRLSGTVLGASIAGQHAGELISIFTLAIDQKLSLWRLRRLIFAYPTYGLLIKKAADVFFAEQLRNLKADFLFLLKKHAPKLIALTFWLALIYTFQHYRISHHLTYRDMLLSLYEFFTMSMWGPLIYIVLYALRPLILFPATLLTALSGALFGLWWGILYTVIGENMSANLAYSIGRFFGKDLRLEDTFMGHWVEWLRARPFESVLFMRLFYVPFDLANYGSGVLKVSWPSYALATFVGIIPGLTTFVALGAAVDVMELRMEGLSFNAFDPRYLALSVSLFVTSVVLSRYLKRWKATQ
;
A
#
# COMPACT_ATOMS: atom_id res chain seq x y z
N MET A 1 41.55 -3.73 13.31
CA MET A 1 40.26 -3.08 13.02
C MET A 1 39.30 -3.37 14.17
N ASN A 2 38.56 -2.38 14.67
CA ASN A 2 37.54 -2.62 15.70
C ASN A 2 36.47 -3.56 15.12
N LYS A 3 36.11 -4.63 15.85
CA LYS A 3 35.15 -5.65 15.39
C LYS A 3 33.70 -5.32 15.76
N ASP A 4 33.47 -4.21 16.48
CA ASP A 4 32.14 -3.77 16.91
C ASP A 4 31.69 -2.51 16.16
N PHE A 5 30.58 -2.62 15.44
CA PHE A 5 29.98 -1.56 14.64
C PHE A 5 28.60 -1.14 15.17
N ASP A 6 28.22 0.11 14.93
CA ASP A 6 26.85 0.55 15.23
C ASP A 6 25.88 -0.02 14.19
N VAL A 7 26.29 -0.02 12.91
CA VAL A 7 25.52 -0.59 11.81
C VAL A 7 26.40 -1.42 10.89
N VAL A 8 25.93 -2.62 10.55
CA VAL A 8 26.47 -3.41 9.43
C VAL A 8 25.49 -3.38 8.27
N VAL A 9 25.97 -3.13 7.06
CA VAL A 9 25.18 -3.17 5.82
C VAL A 9 25.74 -4.29 4.94
N ILE A 10 24.88 -5.18 4.46
CA ILE A 10 25.25 -6.34 3.66
C ILE A 10 24.73 -6.14 2.23
N GLY A 11 25.63 -5.95 1.28
CA GLY A 11 25.36 -5.61 -0.11
C GLY A 11 25.57 -4.11 -0.37
N ALA A 12 26.35 -3.78 -1.39
CA ALA A 12 26.69 -2.43 -1.85
C ALA A 12 25.95 -2.07 -3.15
N GLY A 13 24.73 -2.58 -3.34
CA GLY A 13 23.78 -2.05 -4.31
C GLY A 13 23.12 -0.76 -3.82
N SER A 14 22.19 -0.21 -4.61
CA SER A 14 21.58 1.11 -4.38
C SER A 14 21.00 1.30 -2.97
N GLY A 15 20.23 0.32 -2.48
CA GLY A 15 19.67 0.36 -1.12
C GLY A 15 20.74 0.27 -0.03
N GLY A 16 21.78 -0.54 -0.25
CA GLY A 16 22.89 -0.71 0.68
C GLY A 16 23.77 0.53 0.79
N LEU A 17 24.20 1.08 -0.35
CA LEU A 17 24.96 2.34 -0.39
C LEU A 17 24.17 3.48 0.24
N THR A 18 22.88 3.61 -0.08
CA THR A 18 22.00 4.63 0.52
C THR A 18 21.94 4.48 2.04
N ALA A 19 21.80 3.25 2.56
CA ALA A 19 21.78 3.00 3.99
C ALA A 19 23.14 3.32 4.65
N ALA A 20 24.24 2.83 4.08
CA ALA A 20 25.58 3.01 4.62
C ALA A 20 25.96 4.49 4.70
N ILE A 21 25.80 5.23 3.60
CA ILE A 21 26.04 6.68 3.54
C ILE A 21 25.12 7.43 4.49
N GLY A 22 23.84 7.07 4.54
CA GLY A 22 22.86 7.69 5.44
C GLY A 22 23.23 7.55 6.91
N PHE A 23 23.65 6.35 7.34
CA PHE A 23 24.09 6.10 8.72
C PHE A 23 25.42 6.78 9.06
N ALA A 24 26.37 6.80 8.12
CA ALA A 24 27.65 7.47 8.32
C ALA A 24 27.47 8.99 8.49
N LYS A 25 26.63 9.63 7.67
CA LYS A 25 26.33 11.08 7.74
C LYS A 25 25.73 11.53 9.08
N VAL A 26 25.11 10.63 9.84
CA VAL A 26 24.59 10.91 11.19
C VAL A 26 25.51 10.39 12.30
N GLY A 27 26.78 10.14 11.98
CA GLY A 27 27.84 9.81 12.91
C GLY A 27 27.82 8.37 13.44
N LYS A 28 27.20 7.41 12.73
CA LYS A 28 27.30 5.99 13.10
C LYS A 28 28.58 5.38 12.55
N ARG A 29 29.17 4.46 13.30
CA ARG A 29 30.25 3.60 12.79
C ARG A 29 29.64 2.50 11.93
N VAL A 30 29.91 2.55 10.63
CA VAL A 30 29.32 1.66 9.63
C VAL A 30 30.36 0.71 9.07
N LEU A 31 29.99 -0.56 8.96
CA LEU A 31 30.69 -1.55 8.13
C LEU A 31 29.79 -1.91 6.95
N LEU A 32 30.27 -1.71 5.72
CA LEU A 32 29.66 -2.19 4.50
C LEU A 32 30.37 -3.46 4.03
N ILE A 33 29.61 -4.51 3.73
CA ILE A 33 30.13 -5.79 3.24
C ILE A 33 29.60 -6.01 1.84
N GLU A 34 30.48 -6.24 0.87
CA GLU A 34 30.12 -6.49 -0.52
C GLU A 34 30.84 -7.72 -1.06
N ARG A 35 30.13 -8.61 -1.76
CA ARG A 35 30.71 -9.86 -2.27
C ARG A 35 31.43 -9.67 -3.59
N GLU A 36 30.87 -8.85 -4.49
CA GLU A 36 31.27 -8.77 -5.89
C GLU A 36 31.76 -7.37 -6.24
N HIS A 37 30.84 -6.47 -6.59
CA HIS A 37 31.15 -5.18 -7.18
C HIS A 37 30.34 -4.07 -6.54
N MET A 38 31.04 -2.97 -6.21
CA MET A 38 30.40 -1.74 -5.74
C MET A 38 29.37 -1.22 -6.76
N GLY A 39 28.28 -0.64 -6.26
CA GLY A 39 27.13 -0.21 -7.07
C GLY A 39 26.10 -1.31 -7.33
N GLY A 40 26.44 -2.57 -7.04
CA GLY A 40 25.58 -3.73 -7.23
C GLY A 40 25.11 -3.88 -8.68
N GLU A 41 23.95 -4.48 -8.89
CA GLU A 41 23.43 -4.71 -10.24
C GLU A 41 23.17 -3.41 -11.02
N CYS A 42 22.60 -2.38 -10.36
CA CYS A 42 22.14 -1.17 -11.03
C CYS A 42 23.24 -0.48 -11.84
N THR A 43 24.43 -0.35 -11.25
CA THR A 43 25.61 0.26 -11.89
C THR A 43 26.26 -0.70 -12.89
N ASN A 44 26.37 -1.99 -12.54
CA ASN A 44 27.27 -2.90 -13.25
C ASN A 44 26.61 -3.69 -14.38
N SER A 45 25.33 -4.05 -14.24
CA SER A 45 24.67 -4.98 -15.16
C SER A 45 23.14 -4.79 -15.23
N GLY A 46 22.66 -3.60 -14.91
CA GLY A 46 21.25 -3.27 -14.80
C GLY A 46 20.95 -1.94 -15.46
N CYS A 47 20.49 -0.97 -14.66
CA CYS A 47 19.95 0.29 -15.15
C CYS A 47 20.97 1.13 -15.93
N VAL A 48 22.19 1.30 -15.43
CA VAL A 48 23.20 2.12 -16.10
C VAL A 48 23.54 1.56 -17.48
N PRO A 49 23.98 0.29 -17.62
CA PRO A 49 24.35 -0.22 -18.93
C PRO A 49 23.16 -0.36 -19.89
N SER A 50 21.97 -0.73 -19.41
CA SER A 50 20.81 -0.85 -20.29
C SER A 50 20.39 0.50 -20.87
N LYS A 51 20.39 1.57 -20.06
CA LYS A 51 20.00 2.92 -20.49
C LYS A 51 21.08 3.55 -21.37
N ALA A 52 22.35 3.31 -21.07
CA ALA A 52 23.45 3.74 -21.94
C ALA A 52 23.37 3.06 -23.33
N LEU A 53 23.08 1.76 -23.38
CA LEU A 53 22.93 1.02 -24.64
C LEU A 53 21.72 1.51 -25.44
N LEU A 54 20.58 1.69 -24.79
CA LEU A 54 19.35 2.21 -25.42
C LEU A 54 19.57 3.61 -25.99
N HIS A 55 20.19 4.49 -25.22
CA HIS A 55 20.53 5.85 -25.66
C HIS A 55 21.46 5.82 -26.87
N PHE A 56 22.55 5.04 -26.80
CA PHE A 56 23.47 4.90 -27.93
C PHE A 56 22.77 4.36 -29.18
N ALA A 57 21.99 3.29 -29.02
CA ALA A 57 21.27 2.64 -30.11
C ALA A 57 20.28 3.62 -30.77
N LYS A 58 19.57 4.41 -29.97
CA LYS A 58 18.64 5.44 -30.46
C LYS A 58 19.35 6.55 -31.23
N GLU A 59 20.43 7.12 -30.68
CA GLU A 59 21.16 8.22 -31.34
C GLU A 59 21.78 7.80 -32.68
N HIS A 60 22.19 6.54 -32.79
CA HIS A 60 22.83 6.02 -34.00
C HIS A 60 21.85 5.31 -34.95
N TYR A 61 20.57 5.26 -34.59
CA TYR A 61 19.51 4.73 -35.43
C TYR A 61 19.01 5.82 -36.39
N ALA A 62 19.64 5.91 -37.56
CA ALA A 62 19.24 6.85 -38.62
C ALA A 62 18.11 6.32 -39.54
N GLY A 63 17.19 5.51 -39.01
CA GLY A 63 16.20 4.78 -39.82
C GLY A 63 16.80 3.69 -40.71
N ASN A 64 18.10 3.39 -40.56
CA ASN A 64 18.80 2.33 -41.25
C ASN A 64 19.77 1.62 -40.28
N PRO A 65 19.50 0.37 -39.86
CA PRO A 65 20.30 -0.35 -38.88
C PRO A 65 21.76 -0.60 -39.31
N LYS A 66 22.10 -0.42 -40.60
CA LYS A 66 23.48 -0.60 -41.10
C LYS A 66 24.49 0.45 -40.59
N TYR A 67 24.05 1.57 -40.01
CA TYR A 67 24.94 2.66 -39.59
C TYR A 67 25.23 2.70 -38.09
N ALA A 68 24.59 1.87 -37.27
CA ALA A 68 25.01 1.69 -35.88
C ALA A 68 26.35 0.93 -35.89
N LYS A 69 27.47 1.64 -35.74
CA LYS A 69 28.78 0.99 -35.61
C LYS A 69 28.83 0.27 -34.27
N LEU A 70 28.48 -1.00 -34.34
CA LEU A 70 28.43 -1.91 -33.22
C LEU A 70 29.70 -1.93 -32.35
N GLY A 71 30.88 -1.77 -32.97
CA GLY A 71 32.15 -1.70 -32.27
C GLY A 71 32.29 -0.52 -31.29
N GLU A 72 31.37 0.45 -31.34
CA GLU A 72 31.39 1.67 -30.51
C GLU A 72 30.37 1.62 -29.36
N ALA A 73 29.28 0.84 -29.49
CA ALA A 73 28.19 0.79 -28.52
C ALA A 73 28.62 0.24 -27.14
N LEU A 74 29.28 -0.92 -27.12
CA LEU A 74 29.70 -1.57 -25.86
C LEU A 74 30.85 -0.83 -25.16
N PRO A 75 31.87 -0.30 -25.87
CA PRO A 75 32.83 0.62 -25.25
C PRO A 75 32.16 1.86 -24.64
N TYR A 76 31.17 2.46 -25.31
CA TYR A 76 30.40 3.57 -24.74
C TYR A 76 29.72 3.15 -23.42
N VAL A 77 29.03 2.01 -23.41
CA VAL A 77 28.40 1.46 -22.20
C VAL A 77 29.40 1.26 -21.06
N ARG A 78 30.56 0.65 -21.35
CA ARG A 78 31.63 0.42 -20.36
C ARG A 78 32.14 1.73 -19.76
N SER A 79 32.34 2.76 -20.59
CA SER A 79 32.78 4.08 -20.10
C SER A 79 31.79 4.70 -19.11
N LYS A 80 30.47 4.49 -19.30
CA LYS A 80 29.44 4.99 -18.38
C LYS A 80 29.38 4.20 -17.08
N ILE A 81 29.57 2.88 -17.14
CA ILE A 81 29.71 2.04 -15.94
C ILE A 81 30.91 2.52 -15.13
N GLU A 82 32.08 2.67 -15.76
CA GLU A 82 33.33 3.08 -15.10
C GLU A 82 33.21 4.45 -14.46
N ALA A 83 32.64 5.43 -15.16
CA ALA A 83 32.45 6.78 -14.64
C ALA A 83 31.59 6.80 -13.38
N ILE A 84 30.47 6.06 -13.36
CA ILE A 84 29.57 6.01 -12.20
C ILE A 84 30.19 5.19 -11.06
N ARG A 85 30.82 4.05 -11.38
CA ARG A 85 31.46 3.18 -10.36
C ARG A 85 32.59 3.90 -9.62
N ALA A 86 33.29 4.84 -10.27
CA ALA A 86 34.34 5.63 -9.62
C ALA A 86 33.83 6.40 -8.40
N GLU A 87 32.60 6.92 -8.45
CA GLU A 87 31.92 7.63 -7.35
C GLU A 87 31.43 6.69 -6.23
N GLU A 88 31.36 5.39 -6.50
CA GLU A 88 30.88 4.35 -5.56
C GLU A 88 32.03 3.47 -5.03
N SER A 89 33.28 3.82 -5.33
CA SER A 89 34.47 3.05 -5.00
C SER A 89 34.71 2.93 -3.49
N VAL A 90 35.47 1.91 -3.09
CA VAL A 90 35.86 1.69 -1.68
C VAL A 90 36.56 2.92 -1.11
N ASP A 91 37.52 3.47 -1.85
CA ASP A 91 38.27 4.67 -1.46
C ASP A 91 37.34 5.87 -1.22
N GLU A 92 36.29 6.01 -2.03
CA GLU A 92 35.31 7.09 -1.86
C GLU A 92 34.44 6.88 -0.63
N LEU A 93 34.03 5.64 -0.35
CA LEU A 93 33.27 5.33 0.87
C LEU A 93 34.11 5.48 2.14
N GLU A 94 35.40 5.17 2.09
CA GLU A 94 36.32 5.37 3.21
C GLU A 94 36.48 6.86 3.56
N LYS A 95 36.50 7.75 2.56
CA LYS A 95 36.45 9.22 2.80
C LYS A 95 35.17 9.66 3.51
N HIS A 96 34.09 8.91 3.35
CA HIS A 96 32.83 9.11 4.08
C HIS A 96 32.81 8.44 5.47
N GLY A 97 33.92 7.86 5.92
CA GLY A 97 34.04 7.19 7.22
C GLY A 97 33.37 5.82 7.29
N ILE A 98 33.12 5.19 6.14
CA ILE A 98 32.51 3.86 6.04
C ILE A 98 33.62 2.83 5.89
N ALA A 99 33.72 1.91 6.85
CA ALA A 99 34.58 0.75 6.69
C ALA A 99 33.97 -0.20 5.66
N THR A 100 34.77 -0.68 4.71
CA THR A 100 34.29 -1.61 3.68
C THR A 100 35.10 -2.91 3.70
N VAL A 101 34.42 -4.05 3.57
CA VAL A 101 35.05 -5.37 3.49
C VAL A 101 34.49 -6.12 2.29
N MET A 102 35.39 -6.57 1.40
CA MET A 102 35.02 -7.44 0.29
C MET A 102 34.95 -8.89 0.76
N GLY A 103 33.81 -9.55 0.52
CA GLY A 103 33.59 -10.95 0.85
C GLY A 103 32.12 -11.28 1.08
N GLU A 104 31.82 -12.57 1.18
CA GLU A 104 30.46 -13.04 1.45
C GLU A 104 30.16 -13.00 2.95
N ALA A 105 29.06 -12.36 3.32
CA ALA A 105 28.60 -12.30 4.71
C ALA A 105 27.80 -13.55 5.07
N LYS A 106 28.15 -14.16 6.20
CA LYS A 106 27.40 -15.25 6.82
C LYS A 106 26.99 -14.87 8.23
N PHE A 107 25.71 -14.97 8.54
CA PHE A 107 25.26 -14.82 9.92
C PHE A 107 25.67 -16.04 10.75
N THR A 108 26.29 -15.80 11.90
CA THR A 108 26.72 -16.86 12.83
C THR A 108 26.03 -16.78 14.19
N ALA A 109 25.38 -15.65 14.49
CA ALA A 109 24.56 -15.43 15.67
C ALA A 109 23.59 -14.24 15.43
N PRO A 110 22.62 -13.95 16.33
CA PRO A 110 21.63 -12.88 16.14
C PRO A 110 22.18 -11.48 15.86
N CYS A 111 23.41 -11.16 16.31
CA CYS A 111 24.04 -9.85 16.11
C CYS A 111 25.49 -9.96 15.62
N VAL A 112 25.83 -11.05 14.92
CA VAL A 112 27.18 -11.32 14.43
C VAL A 112 27.14 -11.82 12.99
N VAL A 113 27.96 -11.20 12.14
CA VAL A 113 28.28 -11.71 10.80
C VAL A 113 29.75 -12.07 10.72
N GLU A 114 30.06 -13.10 9.95
CA GLU A 114 31.41 -13.49 9.59
C GLU A 114 31.66 -13.18 8.12
N VAL A 115 32.84 -12.64 7.82
CA VAL A 115 33.34 -12.43 6.46
C VAL A 115 34.81 -12.85 6.43
N ASN A 116 35.18 -13.74 5.51
CA ASN A 116 36.55 -14.25 5.37
C ASN A 116 37.15 -14.75 6.72
N GLY A 117 36.37 -15.46 7.52
CA GLY A 117 36.77 -15.96 8.85
C GLY A 117 36.86 -14.91 9.96
N THR A 118 36.56 -13.64 9.68
CA THR A 118 36.53 -12.57 10.68
C THR A 118 35.10 -12.29 11.12
N ALA A 119 34.83 -12.44 12.42
CA ALA A 119 33.55 -12.09 13.02
C ALA A 119 33.44 -10.59 13.36
N TYR A 120 32.34 -9.97 12.94
CA TYR A 120 31.96 -8.58 13.19
C TYR A 120 30.63 -8.54 13.96
N ARG A 121 30.59 -7.80 15.06
CA ARG A 121 29.37 -7.59 15.86
C ARG A 121 28.71 -6.26 15.48
N PHE A 122 27.38 -6.21 15.56
CA PHE A 122 26.61 -5.02 15.25
C PHE A 122 25.49 -4.74 16.24
N LYS A 123 25.12 -3.47 16.40
CA LYS A 123 23.89 -3.10 17.13
C LYS A 123 22.66 -3.20 16.23
N LYS A 124 22.81 -2.83 14.96
CA LYS A 124 21.81 -2.95 13.89
C LYS A 124 22.44 -3.48 12.61
N ALA A 125 21.66 -4.18 11.79
CA ALA A 125 22.08 -4.55 10.44
C ALA A 125 21.02 -4.25 9.38
N VAL A 126 21.47 -4.00 8.15
CA VAL A 126 20.62 -3.86 6.97
C VAL A 126 21.06 -4.88 5.93
N ILE A 127 20.16 -5.79 5.55
CA ILE A 127 20.36 -6.74 4.46
C ILE A 127 19.87 -6.10 3.16
N ALA A 128 20.78 -5.87 2.22
CA ALA A 128 20.56 -5.25 0.93
C ALA A 128 21.20 -6.07 -0.21
N THR A 129 21.14 -7.40 -0.10
CA THR A 129 21.79 -8.37 -1.02
C THR A 129 21.14 -8.46 -2.40
N GLY A 130 20.04 -7.76 -2.62
CA GLY A 130 19.40 -7.65 -3.93
C GLY A 130 18.80 -8.98 -4.42
N SER A 131 18.85 -9.18 -5.74
CA SER A 131 18.35 -10.38 -6.41
C SER A 131 19.26 -10.76 -7.57
N SER A 132 19.11 -11.98 -8.08
CA SER A 132 19.81 -12.51 -9.25
C SER A 132 18.83 -12.86 -10.37
N PRO A 133 19.27 -12.93 -11.64
CA PRO A 133 18.43 -13.38 -12.75
C PRO A 133 17.88 -14.78 -12.47
N ARG A 134 16.60 -15.01 -12.75
CA ARG A 134 16.04 -16.37 -12.75
C ARG A 134 16.60 -17.11 -13.96
N THR A 135 17.29 -18.21 -13.73
CA THR A 135 17.76 -19.11 -14.78
C THR A 135 16.72 -20.20 -15.06
N THR A 136 16.82 -20.79 -16.25
CA THR A 136 16.07 -21.99 -16.64
C THR A 136 17.01 -22.90 -17.39
N GLU A 137 16.92 -24.20 -17.13
CA GLU A 137 17.62 -25.21 -17.92
C GLU A 137 16.77 -25.50 -19.16
N ILE A 138 17.40 -25.48 -20.33
CA ILE A 138 16.76 -25.81 -21.61
C ILE A 138 17.55 -26.94 -22.22
N ALA A 139 16.90 -28.08 -22.46
CA ALA A 139 17.58 -29.25 -23.01
C ALA A 139 18.24 -28.90 -24.35
N GLY A 140 19.52 -29.26 -24.51
CA GLY A 140 20.29 -28.99 -25.73
C GLY A 140 20.82 -27.56 -25.89
N LEU A 141 20.53 -26.62 -24.99
CA LEU A 141 21.10 -25.27 -25.03
C LEU A 141 22.49 -25.24 -24.40
N ASN A 142 23.50 -24.78 -25.15
CA ASN A 142 24.83 -24.55 -24.63
C ASN A 142 24.83 -23.36 -23.66
N THR A 143 25.47 -23.52 -22.50
CA THR A 143 25.61 -22.47 -21.49
C THR A 143 26.34 -21.23 -21.99
N GLU A 144 27.25 -21.37 -22.96
CA GLU A 144 27.96 -20.24 -23.58
C GLU A 144 27.05 -19.37 -24.46
N ASP A 145 25.97 -19.94 -25.00
CA ASP A 145 25.00 -19.22 -25.82
C ASP A 145 23.89 -18.58 -24.97
N LEU A 146 23.81 -18.93 -23.68
CA LEU A 146 22.88 -18.38 -22.72
C LEU A 146 23.40 -17.06 -22.12
N LEU A 147 22.57 -16.04 -22.22
CA LEU A 147 22.78 -14.72 -21.66
C LEU A 147 21.74 -14.41 -20.60
N THR A 148 22.13 -13.58 -19.63
CA THR A 148 21.25 -12.93 -18.68
C THR A 148 21.52 -11.42 -18.73
N ASN A 149 20.76 -10.64 -17.96
CA ASN A 149 21.10 -9.21 -17.83
C ASN A 149 22.49 -8.98 -17.20
N GLN A 150 23.06 -9.98 -16.52
CA GLN A 150 24.41 -9.91 -15.97
C GLN A 150 25.50 -10.11 -17.03
N THR A 151 25.24 -10.93 -18.05
CA THR A 151 26.28 -11.33 -19.02
C THR A 151 26.16 -10.64 -20.38
N ILE A 152 24.98 -10.10 -20.73
CA ILE A 152 24.74 -9.50 -22.05
C ILE A 152 25.65 -8.31 -22.38
N PHE A 153 26.03 -7.51 -21.39
CA PHE A 153 26.93 -6.37 -21.58
C PHE A 153 28.42 -6.77 -21.67
N GLY A 154 28.71 -8.05 -21.43
CA GLY A 154 30.04 -8.65 -21.59
C GLY A 154 30.33 -9.13 -23.02
N LEU A 155 29.34 -9.10 -23.92
CA LEU A 155 29.54 -9.45 -25.32
C LEU A 155 30.68 -8.64 -25.95
N THR A 156 31.42 -9.27 -26.86
CA THR A 156 32.47 -8.61 -27.66
C THR A 156 31.98 -8.29 -29.07
N GLU A 157 31.00 -9.06 -29.55
CA GLU A 157 30.38 -8.93 -30.86
C GLU A 157 28.86 -9.00 -30.72
N LEU A 158 28.14 -8.37 -31.65
CA LEU A 158 26.69 -8.45 -31.72
C LEU A 158 26.28 -9.77 -32.32
N PRO A 159 25.34 -10.49 -31.69
CA PRO A 159 24.72 -11.62 -32.34
C PRO A 159 23.93 -11.15 -33.56
N LYS A 160 24.00 -11.91 -34.67
CA LYS A 160 23.16 -11.65 -35.84
C LYS A 160 21.70 -11.97 -35.52
N ARG A 161 21.47 -12.98 -34.67
CA ARG A 161 20.15 -13.39 -34.17
C ARG A 161 20.14 -13.53 -32.66
N LEU A 162 19.23 -12.82 -32.00
CA LEU A 162 19.03 -12.88 -30.55
C LEU A 162 17.61 -13.40 -30.25
N LEU A 163 17.54 -14.55 -29.59
CA LEU A 163 16.29 -15.05 -29.02
C LEU A 163 16.17 -14.54 -27.58
N ILE A 164 15.04 -13.91 -27.25
CA ILE A 164 14.75 -13.38 -25.92
C ILE A 164 13.60 -14.18 -25.33
N ILE A 165 13.82 -14.79 -24.17
CA ILE A 165 12.81 -15.54 -23.44
C ILE A 165 12.22 -14.63 -22.35
N GLY A 166 10.97 -14.22 -22.54
CA GLY A 166 10.22 -13.37 -21.61
C GLY A 166 10.01 -11.95 -22.13
N SER A 167 8.78 -11.46 -21.98
CA SER A 167 8.36 -10.12 -22.43
C SER A 167 8.26 -9.07 -21.32
N GLY A 168 9.00 -9.26 -20.22
CA GLY A 168 9.12 -8.26 -19.15
C GLY A 168 9.99 -7.05 -19.56
N PRO A 169 10.10 -6.01 -18.70
CA PRO A 169 10.82 -4.78 -19.03
C PRO A 169 12.24 -4.98 -19.56
N ILE A 170 13.01 -5.90 -18.97
CA ILE A 170 14.37 -6.25 -19.44
C ILE A 170 14.32 -6.79 -20.86
N GLY A 171 13.42 -7.74 -21.14
CA GLY A 171 13.28 -8.34 -22.46
C GLY A 171 12.86 -7.32 -23.52
N LEU A 172 11.91 -6.44 -23.19
CA LEU A 172 11.46 -5.37 -24.09
C LEU A 172 12.55 -4.34 -24.37
N GLU A 173 13.26 -3.87 -23.35
CA GLU A 173 14.38 -2.92 -23.50
C GLU A 173 15.50 -3.53 -24.35
N MET A 174 15.89 -4.77 -24.08
CA MET A 174 16.96 -5.43 -24.83
C MET A 174 16.53 -5.77 -26.27
N ALA A 175 15.27 -6.14 -26.49
CA ALA A 175 14.73 -6.35 -27.82
C ALA A 175 14.83 -5.06 -28.66
N ASN A 176 14.38 -3.95 -28.09
CA ASN A 176 14.46 -2.64 -28.73
C ASN A 176 15.92 -2.24 -29.02
N ALA A 177 16.80 -2.30 -28.01
CA ALA A 177 18.19 -1.90 -28.17
C ALA A 177 18.93 -2.71 -29.25
N PHE A 178 18.82 -4.04 -29.22
CA PHE A 178 19.52 -4.91 -30.17
C PHE A 178 18.93 -4.82 -31.58
N ALA A 179 17.62 -4.65 -31.73
CA ALA A 179 17.00 -4.43 -33.03
C ALA A 179 17.47 -3.11 -33.67
N LEU A 180 17.54 -2.02 -32.89
CA LEU A 180 18.08 -0.74 -33.36
C LEU A 180 19.56 -0.83 -33.78
N LEU A 181 20.34 -1.69 -33.12
CA LEU A 181 21.73 -1.98 -33.48
C LEU A 181 21.88 -2.96 -34.67
N GLY A 182 20.78 -3.50 -35.20
CA GLY A 182 20.74 -4.36 -36.39
C GLY A 182 20.75 -5.87 -36.12
N THR A 183 20.55 -6.32 -34.88
CA THR A 183 20.28 -7.73 -34.59
C THR A 183 18.88 -8.12 -35.02
N LYS A 184 18.72 -9.30 -35.64
CA LYS A 184 17.40 -9.91 -35.82
C LYS A 184 16.92 -10.48 -34.48
N VAL A 185 15.87 -9.89 -33.90
CA VAL A 185 15.37 -10.26 -32.58
C VAL A 185 14.11 -11.10 -32.68
N THR A 186 14.01 -12.14 -31.85
CA THR A 186 12.77 -12.89 -31.62
C THR A 186 12.48 -12.93 -30.13
N ILE A 187 11.27 -12.54 -29.72
CA ILE A 187 10.79 -12.64 -28.34
C ILE A 187 9.86 -13.85 -28.25
N ALA A 188 10.21 -14.83 -27.42
CA ALA A 188 9.32 -15.91 -27.03
C ALA A 188 8.81 -15.67 -25.61
N THR A 189 7.50 -15.57 -25.42
CA THR A 189 6.90 -15.35 -24.10
C THR A 189 5.70 -16.25 -23.86
N ILE A 190 5.56 -16.73 -22.62
CA ILE A 190 4.39 -17.50 -22.18
C ILE A 190 3.12 -16.64 -22.07
N ASP A 191 3.27 -15.32 -22.07
CA ASP A 191 2.16 -14.39 -21.95
C ASP A 191 1.23 -14.47 -23.19
N THR A 192 -0.05 -14.18 -22.97
CA THR A 192 -1.05 -14.10 -24.05
C THR A 192 -1.00 -12.78 -24.82
N THR A 193 -0.28 -11.78 -24.30
CA THR A 193 -0.12 -10.45 -24.90
C THR A 193 1.28 -9.91 -24.59
N LEU A 194 1.85 -9.13 -25.52
CA LEU A 194 3.09 -8.41 -25.30
C LEU A 194 2.87 -7.27 -24.31
N ALA A 195 3.83 -7.05 -23.39
CA ALA A 195 3.78 -5.96 -22.42
C ALA A 195 2.52 -5.99 -21.53
N ARG A 196 2.10 -7.18 -21.07
CA ARG A 196 0.86 -7.40 -20.29
C ARG A 196 0.67 -6.55 -19.03
N LEU A 197 1.74 -5.91 -18.55
CA LEU A 197 1.74 -5.07 -17.34
C LEU A 197 1.42 -3.60 -17.65
N GLU A 198 1.28 -3.24 -18.92
CA GLU A 198 0.96 -1.88 -19.38
C GLU A 198 -0.53 -1.76 -19.76
N GLU A 199 -1.04 -0.53 -19.87
CA GLU A 199 -2.38 -0.28 -20.43
C GLU A 199 -2.47 -0.77 -21.88
N PRO A 200 -3.60 -1.34 -22.34
CA PRO A 200 -3.73 -1.89 -23.69
C PRO A 200 -3.36 -0.91 -24.82
N ALA A 201 -3.71 0.37 -24.65
CA ALA A 201 -3.37 1.42 -25.61
C ALA A 201 -1.85 1.71 -25.66
N VAL A 202 -1.15 1.57 -24.53
CA VAL A 202 0.32 1.69 -24.45
C VAL A 202 0.99 0.47 -25.09
N ALA A 203 0.52 -0.74 -24.75
CA ALA A 203 1.05 -1.97 -25.31
C ALA A 203 0.90 -2.04 -26.85
N LYS A 204 -0.20 -1.51 -27.40
CA LYS A 204 -0.43 -1.44 -28.84
C LYS A 204 0.63 -0.61 -29.57
N LEU A 205 1.00 0.55 -29.04
CA LEU A 205 2.04 1.41 -29.63
C LEU A 205 3.39 0.69 -29.68
N LEU A 206 3.72 -0.09 -28.64
CA LEU A 206 4.94 -0.89 -28.64
C LEU A 206 4.90 -2.01 -29.68
N GLN A 207 3.76 -2.71 -29.80
CA GLN A 207 3.59 -3.78 -30.79
C GLN A 207 3.76 -3.26 -32.22
N GLU A 208 3.19 -2.10 -32.53
CA GLU A 208 3.34 -1.43 -33.83
C GLU A 208 4.81 -1.09 -34.10
N ARG A 209 5.50 -0.50 -33.11
CA ARG A 209 6.94 -0.24 -33.24
C ARG A 209 7.75 -1.52 -33.45
N PHE A 210 7.51 -2.55 -32.66
CA PHE A 210 8.29 -3.78 -32.74
C PHE A 210 8.12 -4.46 -34.10
N LYS A 211 6.94 -4.32 -34.70
CA LYS A 211 6.69 -4.73 -36.08
C LYS A 211 7.50 -3.91 -37.09
N GLU A 212 7.60 -2.59 -36.93
CA GLU A 212 8.45 -1.74 -37.78
C GLU A 212 9.93 -2.09 -37.69
N LEU A 213 10.39 -2.53 -36.52
CA LEU A 213 11.76 -2.97 -36.25
C LEU A 213 12.04 -4.43 -36.64
N ASP A 214 11.08 -5.13 -37.27
CA ASP A 214 11.16 -6.56 -37.63
C ASP A 214 11.49 -7.47 -36.43
N ILE A 215 10.98 -7.10 -35.24
CA ILE A 215 11.08 -7.93 -34.04
C ILE A 215 9.95 -8.96 -34.08
N ALA A 216 10.31 -10.24 -34.21
CA ALA A 216 9.35 -11.32 -34.15
C ALA A 216 8.88 -11.55 -32.71
N VAL A 217 7.58 -11.77 -32.50
CA VAL A 217 7.01 -12.05 -31.17
C VAL A 217 6.17 -13.32 -31.25
N ILE A 218 6.55 -14.31 -30.46
CA ILE A 218 5.85 -15.59 -30.32
C ILE A 218 5.22 -15.60 -28.94
N LEU A 219 3.89 -15.51 -28.92
CA LEU A 219 3.07 -15.51 -27.69
C LEU A 219 2.75 -16.95 -27.28
N ARG A 220 2.38 -17.14 -26.02
CA ARG A 220 2.06 -18.47 -25.46
C ARG A 220 3.17 -19.51 -25.72
N ALA A 221 4.41 -19.05 -25.81
CA ALA A 221 5.58 -19.79 -26.27
C ALA A 221 6.30 -20.49 -25.12
N PHE A 222 6.40 -21.80 -25.17
CA PHE A 222 7.11 -22.66 -24.23
C PHE A 222 8.27 -23.35 -24.95
N ILE A 223 9.51 -23.03 -24.55
CA ILE A 223 10.70 -23.63 -25.16
C ILE A 223 11.01 -24.94 -24.45
N ASN A 224 10.92 -26.05 -25.17
CA ASN A 224 11.15 -27.38 -24.60
C ASN A 224 12.60 -27.81 -24.73
N GLU A 225 13.16 -27.61 -25.92
CA GLU A 225 14.51 -28.04 -26.26
C GLU A 225 15.11 -27.16 -27.35
N VAL A 226 16.42 -27.28 -27.51
CA VAL A 226 17.20 -26.68 -28.57
C VAL A 226 17.84 -27.79 -29.38
N ARG A 227 17.69 -27.73 -30.70
CA ARG A 227 18.33 -28.64 -31.65
C ARG A 227 19.38 -27.85 -32.44
N GLY A 228 20.64 -27.95 -32.03
CA GLY A 228 21.72 -27.14 -32.60
C GLY A 228 21.58 -25.68 -32.20
N ARG A 229 21.28 -24.80 -33.17
CA ARG A 229 21.05 -23.35 -32.95
C ARG A 229 19.62 -22.93 -33.27
N GLU A 230 18.69 -23.83 -33.04
CA GLU A 230 17.27 -23.64 -33.26
C GLU A 230 16.49 -24.07 -32.02
N ALA A 231 15.71 -23.15 -31.46
CA ALA A 231 14.81 -23.42 -30.35
C ALA A 231 13.51 -24.01 -30.86
N VAL A 232 13.05 -25.09 -30.25
CA VAL A 232 11.76 -25.72 -30.53
C VAL A 232 10.74 -25.19 -29.53
N ILE A 233 9.68 -24.57 -30.05
CA ILE A 233 8.72 -23.78 -29.26
C ILE A 233 7.33 -24.38 -29.41
N ASP A 234 6.75 -24.83 -28.31
CA ASP A 234 5.33 -25.18 -28.25
C ASP A 234 4.50 -23.93 -27.97
N ILE A 235 3.44 -23.75 -28.75
CA ILE A 235 2.42 -22.74 -28.49
C ILE A 235 1.30 -23.41 -27.69
N LYS A 236 1.01 -22.93 -26.47
CA LYS A 236 0.03 -23.56 -25.57
C LYS A 236 -1.17 -22.69 -25.24
N ASP A 237 -2.35 -23.29 -25.11
CA ASP A 237 -3.50 -22.68 -24.44
C ASP A 237 -3.80 -23.48 -23.16
N GLY A 238 -3.42 -22.93 -22.01
CA GLY A 238 -3.32 -23.70 -20.78
C GLY A 238 -2.30 -24.83 -20.92
N GLU A 239 -2.72 -26.06 -20.65
CA GLU A 239 -1.86 -27.26 -20.77
C GLU A 239 -1.88 -27.87 -22.18
N THR A 240 -2.74 -27.38 -23.09
CA THR A 240 -2.88 -27.96 -24.43
C THR A 240 -1.94 -27.30 -25.42
N ILE A 241 -1.17 -28.10 -26.17
CA ILE A 241 -0.35 -27.62 -27.29
C ILE A 241 -1.27 -27.39 -28.50
N ILE A 242 -1.33 -26.15 -28.99
CA ILE A 242 -2.16 -25.73 -30.12
C ILE A 242 -1.36 -25.46 -31.40
N GLY A 243 -0.03 -25.46 -31.31
CA GLY A 243 0.86 -25.26 -32.44
C GLY A 243 2.32 -25.41 -32.02
N GLN A 244 3.21 -25.40 -33.01
CA GLN A 244 4.65 -25.51 -32.81
C GLN A 244 5.37 -24.59 -33.79
N GLU A 245 6.38 -23.88 -33.30
CA GLU A 245 7.24 -23.00 -34.07
C GLU A 245 8.72 -23.31 -33.78
N THR A 246 9.61 -22.79 -34.64
CA THR A 246 11.04 -22.80 -34.38
C THR A 246 11.63 -21.41 -34.48
N ALA A 247 12.64 -21.13 -33.65
CA ALA A 247 13.36 -19.86 -33.67
C ALA A 247 14.87 -20.10 -33.67
N ALA A 248 15.52 -19.71 -34.77
CA ALA A 248 16.96 -19.85 -34.90
C ALA A 248 17.70 -18.68 -34.25
N PHE A 249 18.79 -18.96 -33.53
CA PHE A 249 19.48 -17.97 -32.70
C PHE A 249 21.02 -18.11 -32.77
N ASP A 250 21.73 -17.06 -32.38
CA ASP A 250 23.17 -17.12 -32.09
C ASP A 250 23.43 -16.97 -30.59
N LYS A 251 22.60 -16.20 -29.90
CA LYS A 251 22.55 -16.09 -28.44
C LYS A 251 21.10 -16.09 -27.95
N VAL A 252 20.91 -16.52 -26.70
CA VAL A 252 19.61 -16.57 -26.01
C VAL A 252 19.67 -15.71 -24.76
N LEU A 253 18.87 -14.64 -24.67
CA LEU A 253 18.71 -13.87 -23.43
C LEU A 253 17.52 -14.40 -22.62
N VAL A 254 17.77 -14.86 -21.41
CA VAL A 254 16.71 -15.22 -20.46
C VAL A 254 16.33 -14.00 -19.61
N ALA A 255 15.08 -13.56 -19.74
CA ALA A 255 14.49 -12.39 -19.09
C ALA A 255 13.17 -12.72 -18.36
N ILE A 256 13.12 -13.89 -17.69
CA ILE A 256 11.92 -14.46 -17.06
C ILE A 256 11.73 -14.07 -15.58
N GLY A 257 12.38 -12.99 -15.14
CA GLY A 257 12.28 -12.47 -13.77
C GLY A 257 13.52 -12.73 -12.93
N ARG A 258 13.39 -12.49 -11.62
CA ARG A 258 14.53 -12.42 -10.68
C ARG A 258 14.23 -13.13 -9.37
N VAL A 259 15.25 -13.73 -8.74
CA VAL A 259 15.18 -14.46 -7.47
C VAL A 259 15.94 -13.70 -6.39
N PRO A 260 15.37 -13.44 -5.20
CA PRO A 260 16.05 -12.81 -4.07
C PRO A 260 17.36 -13.52 -3.68
N ASN A 261 18.40 -12.75 -3.34
CA ASN A 261 19.66 -13.28 -2.85
C ASN A 261 19.62 -13.39 -1.33
N LEU A 262 19.37 -14.59 -0.80
CA LEU A 262 19.30 -14.83 0.64
C LEU A 262 20.72 -15.07 1.21
N PRO A 263 21.19 -14.26 2.17
CA PRO A 263 22.47 -14.51 2.84
C PRO A 263 22.51 -15.86 3.56
N GLN A 264 23.69 -16.41 3.78
CA GLN A 264 23.83 -17.64 4.57
C GLN A 264 23.60 -17.37 6.07
N GLY A 265 23.02 -18.34 6.78
CA GLY A 265 22.88 -18.34 8.24
C GLY A 265 21.73 -17.50 8.80
N LEU A 266 20.71 -17.19 7.98
CA LEU A 266 19.53 -16.43 8.42
C LEU A 266 18.83 -17.10 9.63
N GLU A 267 18.82 -18.43 9.69
CA GLU A 267 18.29 -19.21 10.82
C GLU A 267 19.08 -18.94 12.10
N ALA A 268 20.41 -18.92 12.03
CA ALA A 268 21.27 -18.59 13.16
C ALA A 268 21.08 -17.13 13.64
N ALA A 269 20.64 -16.25 12.74
CA ALA A 269 20.24 -14.88 13.07
C ALA A 269 18.77 -14.76 13.55
N GLY A 270 17.97 -15.82 13.52
CA GLY A 270 16.53 -15.78 13.84
C GLY A 270 15.72 -14.96 12.83
N ILE A 271 16.09 -15.00 11.55
CA ILE A 271 15.44 -14.27 10.45
C ILE A 271 14.58 -15.22 9.63
N GLN A 272 13.28 -14.92 9.53
CA GLN A 272 12.33 -15.65 8.70
C GLN A 272 12.42 -15.20 7.23
N PHE A 273 12.31 -16.15 6.32
CA PHE A 273 12.37 -15.93 4.88
C PHE A 273 11.58 -17.02 4.15
N ASN A 274 11.22 -16.75 2.91
CA ASN A 274 10.54 -17.68 2.01
C ASN A 274 11.06 -17.53 0.57
N GLN A 275 10.45 -18.24 -0.37
CA GLN A 275 10.80 -18.21 -1.80
C GLN A 275 10.69 -16.82 -2.46
N HIS A 276 9.97 -15.88 -1.83
CA HIS A 276 9.81 -14.50 -2.29
C HIS A 276 10.77 -13.52 -1.63
N GLY A 277 11.54 -13.94 -0.62
CA GLY A 277 12.55 -13.11 0.03
C GLY A 277 12.51 -13.18 1.56
N ILE A 278 13.19 -12.23 2.19
CA ILE A 278 13.17 -12.03 3.65
C ILE A 278 11.84 -11.41 4.05
N GLU A 279 11.20 -11.97 5.08
CA GLU A 279 9.94 -11.45 5.60
C GLU A 279 10.22 -10.22 6.48
N VAL A 280 9.46 -9.15 6.25
CA VAL A 280 9.60 -7.89 6.98
C VAL A 280 8.24 -7.32 7.40
N ASP A 281 8.24 -6.58 8.50
CA ASP A 281 7.09 -5.80 8.94
C ASP A 281 6.90 -4.52 8.09
N SER A 282 5.87 -3.74 8.41
CA SER A 282 5.59 -2.45 7.74
C SER A 282 6.68 -1.38 7.97
N GLN A 283 7.70 -1.69 8.78
CA GLN A 283 8.84 -0.83 9.08
C GLN A 283 10.14 -1.46 8.55
N HIS A 284 10.02 -2.40 7.60
CA HIS A 284 11.11 -3.13 6.95
C HIS A 284 12.04 -3.89 7.91
N ARG A 285 11.57 -4.18 9.12
CA ARG A 285 12.29 -4.94 10.13
C ARG A 285 12.00 -6.42 9.98
N THR A 286 13.02 -7.26 10.10
CA THR A 286 12.86 -8.72 10.03
C THR A 286 12.35 -9.27 11.37
N SER A 287 12.12 -10.59 11.45
CA SER A 287 11.82 -11.28 12.72
C SER A 287 12.92 -11.10 13.78
N ASN A 288 14.14 -10.75 13.37
CA ASN A 288 15.18 -10.28 14.28
C ASN A 288 15.07 -8.76 14.46
N ARG A 289 14.73 -8.31 15.68
CA ARG A 289 14.55 -6.89 16.03
C ARG A 289 15.78 -5.98 15.78
N HIS A 290 16.95 -6.56 15.55
CA HIS A 290 18.19 -5.84 15.25
C HIS A 290 18.46 -5.72 13.74
N VAL A 291 17.69 -6.40 12.89
CA VAL A 291 17.97 -6.52 11.46
C VAL A 291 16.81 -5.98 10.64
N TYR A 292 17.15 -5.25 9.58
CA TYR A 292 16.22 -4.73 8.57
C TYR A 292 16.60 -5.30 7.21
N ALA A 293 15.66 -5.37 6.28
CA ALA A 293 15.94 -5.80 4.90
C ALA A 293 15.33 -4.84 3.88
N VAL A 294 16.11 -4.48 2.86
CA VAL A 294 15.77 -3.43 1.88
C VAL A 294 16.11 -3.88 0.46
N GLY A 295 15.41 -3.34 -0.54
CA GLY A 295 15.61 -3.71 -1.93
C GLY A 295 15.01 -5.07 -2.29
N ASP A 296 15.46 -5.61 -3.42
CA ASP A 296 14.88 -6.81 -4.05
C ASP A 296 14.88 -8.08 -3.19
N VAL A 297 15.68 -8.12 -2.11
CA VAL A 297 15.71 -9.25 -1.18
C VAL A 297 14.44 -9.35 -0.33
N ALA A 298 13.72 -8.24 -0.14
CA ALA A 298 12.53 -8.15 0.71
C ALA A 298 11.34 -7.47 0.01
N GLN A 299 11.56 -6.72 -1.06
CA GLN A 299 10.51 -5.95 -1.73
C GLN A 299 9.89 -6.69 -2.91
N ARG A 300 8.56 -6.58 -3.04
CA ARG A 300 7.82 -7.10 -4.20
C ARG A 300 8.12 -6.31 -5.48
N LEU A 301 8.23 -4.98 -5.36
CA LEU A 301 8.60 -4.10 -6.47
C LEU A 301 10.12 -3.92 -6.48
N LYS A 302 10.77 -4.57 -7.45
CA LYS A 302 12.22 -4.62 -7.60
C LYS A 302 12.74 -3.43 -8.40
N PHE A 303 12.69 -2.24 -7.81
CA PHE A 303 13.16 -1.00 -8.43
C PHE A 303 14.21 -0.29 -7.57
N THR A 304 15.23 0.24 -8.23
CA THR A 304 16.32 1.02 -7.63
C THR A 304 15.81 2.16 -6.73
N HIS A 305 14.84 2.94 -7.22
CA HIS A 305 14.32 4.07 -6.45
C HIS A 305 13.51 3.64 -5.21
N THR A 306 12.83 2.49 -5.28
CA THR A 306 12.11 1.88 -4.14
C THR A 306 13.08 1.34 -3.10
N ALA A 307 14.20 0.74 -3.53
CA ALA A 307 15.27 0.32 -2.63
C ALA A 307 15.90 1.53 -1.92
N ASN A 308 16.17 2.61 -2.65
CA ASN A 308 16.73 3.85 -2.11
C ASN A 308 15.78 4.55 -1.14
N ASP A 309 14.50 4.67 -1.48
CA ASP A 309 13.50 5.29 -0.61
C ASP A 309 13.37 4.51 0.71
N VAL A 310 13.20 3.19 0.64
CA VAL A 310 13.09 2.35 1.83
C VAL A 310 14.36 2.38 2.68
N ALA A 311 15.55 2.40 2.07
CA ALA A 311 16.80 2.58 2.80
C ALA A 311 16.84 3.91 3.58
N ARG A 312 16.42 5.02 2.97
CA ARG A 312 16.32 6.33 3.67
C ARG A 312 15.33 6.29 4.82
N GLN A 313 14.20 5.61 4.63
CA GLN A 313 13.22 5.46 5.71
C GLN A 313 13.78 4.58 6.84
N VAL A 314 14.53 3.50 6.55
CA VAL A 314 15.21 2.65 7.55
C VAL A 314 16.23 3.45 8.35
N VAL A 315 17.07 4.24 7.67
CA VAL A 315 18.02 5.14 8.34
C VAL A 315 17.27 6.06 9.30
N THR A 316 16.21 6.72 8.83
CA THR A 316 15.39 7.65 9.63
C THR A 316 14.77 6.96 10.84
N HIS A 317 14.18 5.79 10.66
CA HIS A 317 13.53 5.03 11.72
C HIS A 317 14.52 4.56 12.79
N VAL A 318 15.66 4.01 12.37
CA VAL A 318 16.70 3.51 13.29
C VAL A 318 17.33 4.67 14.08
N VAL A 319 17.65 5.78 13.42
CA VAL A 319 18.30 6.94 14.04
C VAL A 319 17.37 7.65 15.02
N SER A 320 16.09 7.78 14.66
CA SER A 320 15.06 8.35 15.54
C SER A 320 14.61 7.41 16.66
N ARG A 321 15.20 6.21 16.78
CA ARG A 321 14.82 5.17 17.74
C ARG A 321 13.33 4.80 17.65
N GLY A 322 12.77 4.84 16.44
CA GLY A 322 11.38 4.50 16.16
C GLY A 322 10.36 5.62 16.38
N LEU A 323 10.80 6.85 16.71
CA LEU A 323 9.90 8.01 16.81
C LEU A 323 9.31 8.41 15.46
N LEU A 324 10.09 8.29 14.38
CA LEU A 324 9.63 8.52 13.01
C LEU A 324 9.29 7.17 12.37
N ARG A 325 8.06 7.07 11.84
CA ARG A 325 7.53 5.88 11.18
C ARG A 325 7.63 6.01 9.66
N PHE A 326 7.65 4.85 9.02
CA PHE A 326 7.64 4.73 7.56
C PHE A 326 6.29 5.16 6.99
N ASP A 327 6.34 5.72 5.79
CA ASP A 327 5.16 5.89 4.94
C ASP A 327 5.12 4.73 3.95
N SER A 328 4.14 3.85 4.13
CA SER A 328 3.96 2.64 3.33
C SER A 328 3.06 2.85 2.10
N ASP A 329 2.34 3.97 2.01
CA ASP A 329 1.33 4.23 0.97
C ASP A 329 1.85 5.23 -0.08
N LYS A 330 3.04 4.92 -0.63
CA LYS A 330 3.68 5.76 -1.64
C LYS A 330 3.37 5.31 -3.06
N ALA A 331 3.20 6.29 -3.94
CA ALA A 331 3.13 6.06 -5.37
C ALA A 331 4.51 5.65 -5.92
N VAL A 332 4.62 4.45 -6.47
CA VAL A 332 5.87 3.95 -7.08
C VAL A 332 5.77 4.04 -8.60
N PRO A 333 6.53 4.94 -9.25
CA PRO A 333 6.56 5.01 -10.72
C PRO A 333 7.38 3.87 -11.31
N LYS A 334 6.98 3.41 -12.48
CA LYS A 334 7.71 2.45 -13.31
C LYS A 334 7.93 3.06 -14.68
N VAL A 335 9.11 2.80 -15.26
CA VAL A 335 9.44 3.18 -16.64
C VAL A 335 10.10 2.01 -17.34
N THR A 336 9.65 1.71 -18.55
CA THR A 336 10.27 0.79 -19.51
C THR A 336 10.81 1.64 -20.66
N TYR A 337 12.13 1.63 -20.86
CA TYR A 337 12.83 2.61 -21.71
C TYR A 337 12.93 2.16 -23.18
N THR A 338 11.84 1.59 -23.70
CA THR A 338 11.69 1.29 -25.13
C THR A 338 11.54 2.57 -25.95
N GLU A 339 11.40 2.45 -27.27
CA GLU A 339 10.98 3.56 -28.12
C GLU A 339 9.60 3.23 -28.71
N PRO A 340 8.51 3.95 -28.39
CA PRO A 340 8.44 5.02 -27.38
C PRO A 340 8.68 4.50 -25.95
N GLU A 341 9.09 5.41 -25.05
CA GLU A 341 9.19 5.10 -23.61
C GLU A 341 7.78 4.84 -23.06
N MET A 342 7.67 3.92 -22.10
CA MET A 342 6.42 3.64 -21.41
C MET A 342 6.60 3.88 -19.91
N ALA A 343 5.79 4.74 -19.32
CA ALA A 343 5.83 5.08 -17.91
C ALA A 343 4.46 4.93 -17.27
N GLN A 344 4.42 4.45 -16.03
CA GLN A 344 3.17 4.28 -15.28
C GLN A 344 3.33 4.53 -13.79
N VAL A 345 2.26 4.99 -13.15
CA VAL A 345 2.19 5.16 -11.69
C VAL A 345 0.74 5.05 -11.20
N GLY A 346 0.54 4.46 -10.03
CA GLY A 346 -0.79 4.31 -9.43
C GLY A 346 -1.66 3.25 -10.10
N LEU A 347 -2.98 3.46 -10.10
CA LEU A 347 -3.95 2.50 -10.61
C LEU A 347 -4.15 2.61 -12.12
N SER A 348 -4.12 1.47 -12.81
CA SER A 348 -4.69 1.37 -14.17
C SER A 348 -6.18 1.71 -14.15
N TYR A 349 -6.76 2.04 -15.29
CA TYR A 349 -8.20 2.33 -15.36
C TYR A 349 -9.03 1.13 -14.89
N ALA A 350 -8.67 -0.08 -15.32
CA ALA A 350 -9.33 -1.31 -14.88
C ALA A 350 -9.26 -1.50 -13.35
N ALA A 351 -8.09 -1.31 -12.74
CA ALA A 351 -7.93 -1.40 -11.30
C ALA A 351 -8.67 -0.27 -10.55
N ALA A 352 -8.75 0.92 -11.13
CA ALA A 352 -9.52 2.02 -10.57
C ALA A 352 -11.03 1.74 -10.60
N VAL A 353 -11.53 1.16 -11.70
CA VAL A 353 -12.93 0.73 -11.84
C VAL A 353 -13.25 -0.41 -10.86
N GLU A 354 -12.38 -1.39 -10.72
CA GLU A 354 -12.53 -2.45 -9.71
C GLU A 354 -12.55 -1.85 -8.30
N LYS A 355 -11.65 -0.89 -8.01
CA LYS A 355 -11.56 -0.23 -6.71
C LYS A 355 -12.76 0.69 -6.44
N TYR A 356 -13.31 1.41 -7.41
CA TYR A 356 -14.27 2.52 -7.16
C TYR A 356 -15.59 2.47 -7.95
N SER A 357 -15.79 1.50 -8.83
CA SER A 357 -16.84 1.45 -9.85
C SER A 357 -16.65 2.42 -11.02
N GLU A 358 -17.17 2.02 -12.19
CA GLU A 358 -17.08 2.78 -13.44
C GLU A 358 -17.78 4.14 -13.35
N ALA A 359 -18.87 4.22 -12.58
CA ALA A 359 -19.62 5.45 -12.37
C ALA A 359 -18.90 6.50 -11.50
N GLU A 360 -17.77 6.15 -10.86
CA GLU A 360 -16.98 7.06 -10.01
C GLU A 360 -15.62 7.44 -10.61
N VAL A 361 -15.25 6.81 -11.72
CA VAL A 361 -13.94 6.97 -12.37
C VAL A 361 -14.14 7.51 -13.78
N MET A 362 -13.17 8.30 -14.22
CA MET A 362 -13.08 8.84 -15.57
C MET A 362 -11.69 8.50 -16.11
N ARG A 363 -11.64 7.96 -17.34
CA ARG A 363 -10.41 7.76 -18.10
C ARG A 363 -10.22 8.95 -19.01
N ILE A 364 -9.11 9.65 -18.82
CA ILE A 364 -8.68 10.74 -19.70
C ILE A 364 -7.63 10.22 -20.64
N GLU A 365 -7.74 10.55 -21.92
CA GLU A 365 -6.76 10.19 -22.94
C GLU A 365 -6.37 11.42 -23.75
N VAL A 366 -5.07 11.63 -23.91
CA VAL A 366 -4.51 12.74 -24.70
C VAL A 366 -3.45 12.18 -25.64
N PRO A 367 -3.67 12.20 -26.96
CA PRO A 367 -2.66 11.78 -27.92
C PRO A 367 -1.50 12.76 -27.98
N TYR A 368 -0.29 12.27 -28.26
CA TYR A 368 0.88 13.12 -28.45
C TYR A 368 0.75 14.03 -29.70
N GLU A 369 -0.10 13.67 -30.67
CA GLU A 369 -0.48 14.53 -31.80
C GLU A 369 -1.07 15.88 -31.38
N ASP A 370 -1.64 15.97 -30.17
CA ASP A 370 -2.13 17.24 -29.64
C ASP A 370 -1.01 18.12 -29.07
N SER A 371 0.21 17.61 -28.89
CA SER A 371 1.35 18.37 -28.39
C SER A 371 2.07 19.10 -29.52
N ASP A 372 2.08 20.43 -29.46
CA ASP A 372 2.84 21.23 -30.42
C ASP A 372 4.34 20.93 -30.33
N ARG A 373 4.87 20.64 -29.13
CA ARG A 373 6.27 20.23 -28.98
C ARG A 373 6.55 18.88 -29.66
N ALA A 374 5.61 17.94 -29.58
CA ALA A 374 5.75 16.66 -30.28
C ALA A 374 5.78 16.86 -31.80
N LYS A 375 5.00 17.81 -32.33
CA LYS A 375 5.04 18.20 -33.75
C LYS A 375 6.36 18.87 -34.13
N THR A 376 6.91 19.77 -33.31
CA THR A 376 8.21 20.39 -33.62
C THR A 376 9.34 19.37 -33.69
N ASP A 377 9.23 18.30 -32.89
CA ASP A 377 10.23 17.24 -32.82
C ASP A 377 9.95 16.11 -33.83
N ASN A 378 8.90 16.24 -34.67
CA ASN A 378 8.40 15.21 -35.58
C ASN A 378 8.19 13.84 -34.91
N ASN A 379 7.78 13.84 -33.64
CA ASN A 379 7.55 12.65 -32.84
C ASN A 379 6.22 12.73 -32.10
N THR A 380 5.14 12.56 -32.86
CA THR A 380 3.76 12.63 -32.39
C THR A 380 3.18 11.29 -31.94
N THR A 381 3.96 10.21 -32.04
CA THR A 381 3.55 8.87 -31.60
C THR A 381 3.54 8.80 -30.09
N GLY A 382 2.37 8.62 -29.50
CA GLY A 382 2.25 8.49 -28.06
C GLY A 382 0.86 8.83 -27.52
N VAL A 383 0.66 8.53 -26.24
CA VAL A 383 -0.57 8.80 -25.51
C VAL A 383 -0.30 9.04 -24.03
N VAL A 384 -1.02 9.96 -23.42
CA VAL A 384 -1.14 10.12 -21.97
C VAL A 384 -2.52 9.63 -21.55
N ILE A 385 -2.56 8.67 -20.64
CA ILE A 385 -3.79 8.11 -20.05
C ILE A 385 -3.79 8.44 -18.57
N VAL A 386 -4.87 9.03 -18.07
CA VAL A 386 -5.00 9.37 -16.64
C VAL A 386 -6.32 8.82 -16.10
N SER A 387 -6.22 8.04 -15.03
CA SER A 387 -7.38 7.55 -14.27
C SER A 387 -7.67 8.51 -13.14
N VAL A 388 -8.88 9.08 -13.11
CA VAL A 388 -9.25 10.11 -12.12
C VAL A 388 -10.61 9.87 -11.50
N ARG A 389 -10.80 10.35 -10.26
CA ARG A 389 -12.11 10.39 -9.60
C ARG A 389 -13.00 11.43 -10.27
N ARG A 390 -14.24 11.06 -10.62
CA ARG A 390 -15.28 12.00 -11.02
C ARG A 390 -15.56 13.00 -9.89
N LEU A 391 -15.94 14.22 -10.28
CA LEU A 391 -16.18 15.40 -9.44
C LEU A 391 -14.93 15.92 -8.73
N SER A 392 -14.26 15.11 -7.89
CA SER A 392 -13.09 15.57 -7.14
C SER A 392 -11.86 15.79 -8.02
N GLY A 393 -11.78 15.11 -9.16
CA GLY A 393 -10.66 15.15 -10.09
C GLY A 393 -9.37 14.58 -9.53
N THR A 394 -9.41 13.89 -8.39
CA THR A 394 -8.24 13.31 -7.73
C THR A 394 -7.59 12.28 -8.65
N VAL A 395 -6.27 12.42 -8.87
CA VAL A 395 -5.51 11.49 -9.71
C VAL A 395 -5.36 10.16 -8.98
N LEU A 396 -5.74 9.07 -9.64
CA LEU A 396 -5.64 7.70 -9.13
C LEU A 396 -4.47 6.94 -9.76
N GLY A 397 -4.15 7.25 -11.00
CA GLY A 397 -3.05 6.67 -11.74
C GLY A 397 -2.87 7.34 -13.09
N ALA A 398 -1.71 7.11 -13.69
CA ALA A 398 -1.38 7.58 -15.03
C ALA A 398 -0.49 6.58 -15.74
N SER A 399 -0.69 6.47 -17.06
CA SER A 399 0.14 5.69 -17.98
C SER A 399 0.48 6.57 -19.18
N ILE A 400 1.75 6.66 -19.54
CA ILE A 400 2.25 7.50 -20.61
C ILE A 400 3.09 6.63 -21.54
N ALA A 401 2.81 6.69 -22.84
CA ALA A 401 3.70 6.18 -23.86
C ALA A 401 4.10 7.32 -24.79
N GLY A 402 5.39 7.55 -24.98
CA GLY A 402 5.87 8.59 -25.89
C GLY A 402 7.21 9.17 -25.46
N GLN A 403 7.65 10.21 -26.16
CA GLN A 403 8.91 10.87 -25.83
C GLN A 403 8.85 11.49 -24.42
N HIS A 404 9.91 11.29 -23.64
CA HIS A 404 10.06 11.78 -22.26
C HIS A 404 8.98 11.26 -21.28
N ALA A 405 8.36 10.10 -21.55
CA ALA A 405 7.35 9.52 -20.67
C ALA A 405 7.88 9.35 -19.23
N GLY A 406 9.15 8.91 -19.09
CA GLY A 406 9.80 8.72 -17.79
C GLY A 406 9.96 10.02 -16.99
N GLU A 407 10.09 11.17 -17.64
CA GLU A 407 10.18 12.48 -16.98
C GLU A 407 8.79 13.02 -16.60
N LEU A 408 7.82 12.88 -17.51
CA LEU A 408 6.46 13.39 -17.33
C LEU A 408 5.72 12.68 -16.18
N ILE A 409 5.98 11.39 -15.96
CA ILE A 409 5.30 10.58 -14.93
C ILE A 409 5.53 11.10 -13.51
N SER A 410 6.62 11.84 -13.28
CA SER A 410 6.98 12.41 -11.98
C SER A 410 5.91 13.36 -11.43
N ILE A 411 5.24 14.13 -12.31
CA ILE A 411 4.16 15.03 -11.89
C ILE A 411 2.93 14.24 -11.43
N PHE A 412 2.61 13.12 -12.09
CA PHE A 412 1.52 12.25 -11.65
C PHE A 412 1.87 11.47 -10.38
N THR A 413 3.15 11.10 -10.21
CA THR A 413 3.64 10.49 -8.97
C THR A 413 3.41 11.44 -7.79
N LEU A 414 3.82 12.71 -7.93
CA LEU A 414 3.55 13.75 -6.95
C LEU A 414 2.04 13.94 -6.74
N ALA A 415 1.25 13.96 -7.81
CA ALA A 415 -0.18 14.17 -7.72
C ALA A 415 -0.89 13.07 -6.94
N ILE A 416 -0.47 11.81 -7.08
CA ILE A 416 -1.06 10.69 -6.35
C ILE A 416 -0.63 10.73 -4.89
N ASP A 417 0.68 10.86 -4.64
CA ASP A 417 1.26 10.89 -3.29
C ASP A 417 0.69 12.04 -2.44
N GLN A 418 0.47 13.20 -3.06
CA GLN A 418 -0.09 14.39 -2.41
C GLN A 418 -1.60 14.56 -2.63
N LYS A 419 -2.28 13.55 -3.18
CA LYS A 419 -3.74 13.53 -3.44
C LYS A 419 -4.25 14.78 -4.19
N LEU A 420 -3.46 15.27 -5.14
CA LEU A 420 -3.79 16.41 -5.98
C LEU A 420 -4.82 16.02 -7.04
N SER A 421 -5.63 17.01 -7.43
CA SER A 421 -6.63 16.86 -8.49
C SER A 421 -6.20 17.49 -9.80
N LEU A 422 -6.76 17.01 -10.91
CA LEU A 422 -6.60 17.66 -12.21
C LEU A 422 -7.12 19.10 -12.21
N TRP A 423 -8.10 19.44 -11.38
CA TRP A 423 -8.49 20.84 -11.14
C TRP A 423 -7.32 21.71 -10.68
N ARG A 424 -6.45 21.18 -9.80
CA ARG A 424 -5.26 21.89 -9.33
C ARG A 424 -4.19 21.95 -10.42
N LEU A 425 -3.92 20.84 -11.11
CA LEU A 425 -2.93 20.81 -12.19
C LEU A 425 -3.30 21.77 -13.33
N ARG A 426 -4.58 21.89 -13.67
CA ARG A 426 -5.09 22.82 -14.69
C ARG A 426 -4.71 24.28 -14.41
N ARG A 427 -4.73 24.68 -13.14
CA ARG A 427 -4.46 26.06 -12.69
C ARG A 427 -2.98 26.45 -12.80
N LEU A 428 -2.09 25.48 -13.00
CA LEU A 428 -0.66 25.74 -13.16
C LEU A 428 -0.37 26.31 -14.56
N ILE A 429 0.63 27.19 -14.61
CA ILE A 429 1.21 27.68 -15.86
C ILE A 429 2.36 26.74 -16.23
N PHE A 430 2.25 26.10 -17.39
CA PHE A 430 3.30 25.26 -17.96
C PHE A 430 4.07 26.05 -19.03
N ALA A 431 5.38 25.83 -19.13
CA ALA A 431 6.20 26.43 -20.18
C ALA A 431 5.74 25.96 -21.57
N TYR A 432 5.80 26.86 -22.55
CA TYR A 432 5.38 26.61 -23.94
C TYR A 432 6.54 26.85 -24.92
N PRO A 433 6.76 25.97 -25.93
CA PRO A 433 6.17 24.63 -26.09
C PRO A 433 6.99 23.56 -25.34
N THR A 434 6.35 22.76 -24.48
CA THR A 434 7.00 21.62 -23.80
C THR A 434 6.09 20.39 -23.78
N TYR A 435 6.67 19.19 -23.66
CA TYR A 435 5.89 17.96 -23.47
C TYR A 435 5.05 17.99 -22.18
N GLY A 436 5.46 18.78 -21.18
CA GLY A 436 4.68 19.00 -19.96
C GLY A 436 3.26 19.54 -20.20
N LEU A 437 3.01 20.20 -21.34
CA LEU A 437 1.68 20.65 -21.72
C LEU A 437 0.68 19.51 -21.97
N LEU A 438 1.14 18.27 -22.22
CA LEU A 438 0.26 17.10 -22.28
C LEU A 438 -0.46 16.87 -20.94
N ILE A 439 0.20 17.14 -19.82
CA ILE A 439 -0.40 17.07 -18.48
C ILE A 439 -1.49 18.14 -18.34
N LYS A 440 -1.22 19.37 -18.82
CA LYS A 440 -2.21 20.45 -18.83
C LYS A 440 -3.40 20.10 -19.72
N LYS A 441 -3.16 19.54 -20.90
CA LYS A 441 -4.20 19.06 -21.83
C LYS A 441 -5.06 17.98 -21.19
N ALA A 442 -4.47 17.02 -20.47
CA ALA A 442 -5.25 16.02 -19.74
C ALA A 442 -6.17 16.67 -18.70
N ALA A 443 -5.69 17.70 -18.00
CA ALA A 443 -6.50 18.46 -17.07
C ALA A 443 -7.61 19.30 -17.76
N ASP A 444 -7.36 19.82 -18.96
CA ASP A 444 -8.37 20.53 -19.77
C ASP A 444 -9.44 19.58 -20.34
N VAL A 445 -9.06 18.39 -20.81
CA VAL A 445 -9.99 17.33 -21.25
C VAL A 445 -10.88 16.91 -20.08
N PHE A 446 -10.29 16.63 -18.91
CA PHE A 446 -11.05 16.35 -17.69
C PHE A 446 -12.04 17.45 -17.36
N PHE A 447 -11.61 18.72 -17.40
CA PHE A 447 -12.46 19.86 -17.12
C PHE A 447 -13.68 19.91 -18.06
N ALA A 448 -13.44 19.75 -19.37
CA ALA A 448 -14.51 19.75 -20.36
C ALA A 448 -15.49 18.60 -20.16
N GLU A 449 -14.99 17.38 -19.94
CA GLU A 449 -15.82 16.20 -19.69
C GLU A 449 -16.64 16.32 -18.40
N GLN A 450 -16.01 16.84 -17.34
CA GLN A 450 -16.63 16.99 -16.04
C GLN A 450 -17.74 18.05 -16.05
N LEU A 451 -17.57 19.15 -16.79
CA LEU A 451 -18.63 20.14 -16.96
C LEU A 451 -19.78 19.62 -17.82
N ARG A 452 -19.48 18.90 -18.89
CA ARG A 452 -20.49 18.27 -19.75
C ARG A 452 -21.39 17.32 -18.96
N ASN A 453 -20.79 16.54 -18.06
CA ASN A 453 -21.48 15.50 -17.30
C ASN A 453 -21.90 15.92 -15.88
N LEU A 454 -21.68 17.18 -15.49
CA LEU A 454 -21.81 17.64 -14.10
C LEU A 454 -23.19 17.34 -13.49
N LYS A 455 -24.27 17.55 -14.25
CA LYS A 455 -25.64 17.27 -13.79
C LYS A 455 -25.84 15.78 -13.52
N ALA A 456 -25.37 14.92 -14.43
CA ALA A 456 -25.49 13.47 -14.30
C ALA A 456 -24.64 12.95 -13.13
N ASP A 457 -23.40 13.40 -13.02
CA ASP A 457 -22.50 13.02 -11.92
C ASP A 457 -23.04 13.49 -10.56
N PHE A 458 -23.62 14.69 -10.48
CA PHE A 458 -24.26 15.20 -9.26
C PHE A 458 -25.53 14.41 -8.90
N LEU A 459 -26.38 14.10 -9.88
CA LEU A 459 -27.57 13.27 -9.66
C LEU A 459 -27.20 11.85 -9.22
N PHE A 460 -26.15 11.27 -9.77
CA PHE A 460 -25.61 9.99 -9.34
C PHE A 460 -25.16 10.06 -7.87
N LEU A 461 -24.39 11.08 -7.50
CA LEU A 461 -23.92 11.26 -6.13
C LEU A 461 -25.09 11.47 -5.15
N LEU A 462 -26.10 12.25 -5.56
CA LEU A 462 -27.33 12.46 -4.80
C LEU A 462 -28.08 11.14 -4.61
N LYS A 463 -28.30 10.35 -5.67
CA LYS A 463 -28.96 9.03 -5.58
C LYS A 463 -28.19 8.05 -4.70
N LYS A 464 -26.86 8.00 -4.84
CA LYS A 464 -25.97 7.15 -4.04
C LYS A 464 -26.10 7.46 -2.54
N HIS A 465 -26.22 8.74 -2.20
CA HIS A 465 -26.34 9.19 -0.81
C HIS A 465 -27.78 9.50 -0.36
N ALA A 466 -28.78 9.35 -1.23
CA ALA A 466 -30.19 9.65 -0.92
C ALA A 466 -30.70 8.86 0.29
N PRO A 467 -30.44 7.55 0.45
CA PRO A 467 -30.86 6.83 1.64
C PRO A 467 -30.26 7.42 2.94
N LYS A 468 -29.02 7.91 2.88
CA LYS A 468 -28.35 8.57 4.02
C LYS A 468 -28.95 9.93 4.30
N LEU A 469 -29.24 10.71 3.27
CA LEU A 469 -29.89 12.01 3.40
C LEU A 469 -31.31 11.87 3.93
N ILE A 470 -32.09 10.92 3.42
CA ILE A 470 -33.45 10.61 3.90
C ILE A 470 -33.42 10.15 5.36
N ALA A 471 -32.48 9.27 5.72
CA ALA A 471 -32.31 8.86 7.11
C ALA A 471 -31.94 10.06 7.99
N LEU A 472 -31.01 10.91 7.56
CA LEU A 472 -30.60 12.10 8.29
C LEU A 472 -31.75 13.11 8.46
N THR A 473 -32.53 13.37 7.41
CA THR A 473 -33.68 14.27 7.48
C THR A 473 -34.79 13.72 8.37
N PHE A 474 -35.04 12.40 8.31
CA PHE A 474 -35.95 11.73 9.22
C PHE A 474 -35.51 11.89 10.68
N TRP A 475 -34.21 11.73 10.98
CA TRP A 475 -33.68 11.95 12.34
C TRP A 475 -33.83 13.40 12.80
N LEU A 476 -33.47 14.35 11.95
CA LEU A 476 -33.62 15.78 12.27
C LEU A 476 -35.08 16.15 12.50
N ALA A 477 -36.00 15.60 11.69
CA ALA A 477 -37.43 15.80 11.86
C ALA A 477 -37.94 15.20 13.18
N LEU A 478 -37.52 13.99 13.53
CA LEU A 478 -37.90 13.34 14.79
C LEU A 478 -37.41 14.11 16.02
N ILE A 479 -36.16 14.57 15.99
CA ILE A 479 -35.59 15.39 17.07
C ILE A 479 -36.36 16.71 17.16
N TYR A 480 -36.62 17.36 16.02
CA TYR A 480 -37.38 18.59 15.97
C TYR A 480 -38.80 18.42 16.54
N THR A 481 -39.55 17.39 16.13
CA THR A 481 -40.92 17.15 16.61
C THR A 481 -40.95 16.85 18.10
N PHE A 482 -40.01 16.06 18.62
CA PHE A 482 -39.88 15.81 20.05
C PHE A 482 -39.61 17.09 20.84
N GLN A 483 -38.64 17.91 20.40
CA GLN A 483 -38.33 19.18 21.07
C GLN A 483 -39.50 20.16 20.98
N HIS A 484 -40.18 20.22 19.82
CA HIS A 484 -41.34 21.06 19.61
C HIS A 484 -42.48 20.65 20.55
N TYR A 485 -42.83 19.37 20.63
CA TYR A 485 -43.85 18.84 21.53
C TYR A 485 -43.54 19.20 22.99
N ARG A 486 -42.31 18.97 23.43
CA ARG A 486 -41.88 19.30 24.80
C ARG A 486 -42.08 20.79 25.11
N ILE A 487 -41.64 21.67 24.19
CA ILE A 487 -41.73 23.11 24.36
C ILE A 487 -43.19 23.59 24.30
N SER A 488 -43.99 23.08 23.38
CA SER A 488 -45.40 23.48 23.19
C SER A 488 -46.30 23.04 24.34
N HIS A 489 -45.97 21.94 25.00
CA HIS A 489 -46.69 21.44 26.18
C HIS A 489 -46.08 21.91 27.52
N HIS A 490 -45.11 22.84 27.49
CA HIS A 490 -44.41 23.35 28.67
C HIS A 490 -43.82 22.25 29.56
N LEU A 491 -43.49 21.10 28.99
CA LEU A 491 -42.95 19.96 29.72
C LEU A 491 -41.47 20.20 29.99
N THR A 492 -41.07 20.13 31.26
CA THR A 492 -39.65 20.02 31.57
C THR A 492 -39.15 18.61 31.22
N TYR A 493 -37.83 18.45 31.07
CA TYR A 493 -37.27 17.09 30.93
C TYR A 493 -37.59 16.21 32.15
N ARG A 494 -37.77 16.81 33.33
CA ARG A 494 -38.20 16.13 34.55
C ARG A 494 -39.64 15.61 34.42
N ASP A 495 -40.56 16.42 33.89
CA ASP A 495 -41.96 16.02 33.73
C ASP A 495 -42.10 14.85 32.76
N MET A 496 -41.36 14.88 31.64
CA MET A 496 -41.33 13.75 30.71
C MET A 496 -40.76 12.47 31.35
N LEU A 497 -39.73 12.60 32.19
CA LEU A 497 -39.17 11.47 32.93
C LEU A 497 -40.16 10.90 33.95
N LEU A 498 -40.93 11.76 34.64
CA LEU A 498 -41.96 11.34 35.58
C LEU A 498 -43.14 10.65 34.87
N SER A 499 -43.60 11.17 33.74
CA SER A 499 -44.65 10.52 32.94
C SER A 499 -44.20 9.15 32.41
N LEU A 500 -42.94 9.03 31.99
CA LEU A 500 -42.36 7.75 31.60
C LEU A 500 -42.27 6.78 32.79
N TYR A 501 -41.83 7.27 33.96
CA TYR A 501 -41.74 6.48 35.19
C TYR A 501 -43.10 5.91 35.62
N GLU A 502 -44.15 6.74 35.68
CA GLU A 502 -45.51 6.29 36.02
C GLU A 502 -46.03 5.25 35.00
N PHE A 503 -45.76 5.47 33.72
CA PHE A 503 -46.13 4.52 32.67
C PHE A 503 -45.39 3.17 32.80
N PHE A 504 -44.09 3.17 33.09
CA PHE A 504 -43.30 1.94 33.23
C PHE A 504 -43.67 1.11 34.46
N THR A 505 -44.09 1.76 35.54
CA THR A 505 -44.40 1.09 36.81
C THR A 505 -45.84 0.58 36.88
N MET A 506 -46.79 1.21 36.19
CA MET A 506 -48.21 0.84 36.23
C MET A 506 -48.67 -0.07 35.09
N SER A 507 -47.85 -0.27 34.05
CA SER A 507 -48.19 -1.09 32.88
C SER A 507 -47.44 -2.41 32.86
N MET A 508 -48.13 -3.52 32.55
CA MET A 508 -47.50 -4.82 32.29
C MET A 508 -46.51 -4.80 31.12
N TRP A 509 -46.59 -3.79 30.25
CA TRP A 509 -45.68 -3.57 29.13
C TRP A 509 -44.41 -2.78 29.51
N GLY A 510 -44.30 -2.31 30.75
CA GLY A 510 -43.22 -1.45 31.24
C GLY A 510 -41.81 -1.96 30.89
N PRO A 511 -41.45 -3.21 31.23
CA PRO A 511 -40.14 -3.78 30.89
C PRO A 511 -39.86 -3.82 29.38
N LEU A 512 -40.84 -4.22 28.57
CA LEU A 512 -40.67 -4.30 27.11
C LEU A 512 -40.45 -2.92 26.51
N ILE A 513 -41.23 -1.93 26.94
CA ILE A 513 -41.12 -0.56 26.43
C ILE A 513 -39.83 0.10 26.90
N TYR A 514 -39.37 -0.19 28.13
CA TYR A 514 -38.04 0.22 28.60
C TYR A 514 -36.93 -0.34 27.69
N ILE A 515 -36.96 -1.64 27.38
CA ILE A 515 -36.00 -2.28 26.48
C ILE A 515 -36.02 -1.60 25.11
N VAL A 516 -37.20 -1.34 24.55
CA VAL A 516 -37.36 -0.67 23.25
C VAL A 516 -36.81 0.76 23.30
N LEU A 517 -37.13 1.54 24.33
CA LEU A 517 -36.64 2.91 24.47
C LEU A 517 -35.12 2.94 24.65
N TYR A 518 -34.56 2.00 25.41
CA TYR A 518 -33.12 1.84 25.53
C TYR A 518 -32.48 1.46 24.19
N ALA A 519 -33.08 0.51 23.46
CA ALA A 519 -32.61 0.11 22.14
C ALA A 519 -32.61 1.28 21.14
N LEU A 520 -33.60 2.17 21.21
CA LEU A 520 -33.72 3.36 20.36
C LEU A 520 -32.91 4.56 20.87
N ARG A 521 -32.29 4.49 22.05
CA ARG A 521 -31.45 5.56 22.63
C ARG A 521 -30.45 6.22 21.66
N PRO A 522 -29.73 5.50 20.78
CA PRO A 522 -28.76 6.12 19.86
C PRO A 522 -29.40 7.14 18.91
N LEU A 523 -30.73 7.08 18.77
CA LEU A 523 -31.48 7.93 17.88
C LEU A 523 -31.89 9.26 18.49
N ILE A 524 -32.09 9.26 19.81
CA ILE A 524 -32.59 10.40 20.58
C ILE A 524 -31.49 11.08 21.41
N LEU A 525 -30.26 10.54 21.37
CA LEU A 525 -29.07 11.04 22.08
C LEU A 525 -29.30 11.21 23.60
N PHE A 526 -30.14 10.33 24.17
CA PHE A 526 -30.44 10.35 25.60
C PHE A 526 -29.29 9.71 26.41
N PRO A 527 -28.89 10.26 27.58
CA PRO A 527 -27.77 9.72 28.34
C PRO A 527 -27.99 8.27 28.79
N ALA A 528 -27.09 7.38 28.38
CA ALA A 528 -27.10 5.95 28.72
C ALA A 528 -27.09 5.70 30.23
N THR A 529 -26.27 6.47 30.95
CA THR A 529 -26.08 6.34 32.40
C THR A 529 -27.38 6.59 33.16
N LEU A 530 -28.17 7.60 32.75
CA LEU A 530 -29.46 7.90 33.35
C LEU A 530 -30.46 6.77 33.13
N LEU A 531 -30.56 6.25 31.91
CA LEU A 531 -31.51 5.18 31.59
C LEU A 531 -31.12 3.85 32.27
N THR A 532 -29.83 3.60 32.44
CA THR A 532 -29.27 2.43 33.14
C THR A 532 -29.56 2.50 34.64
N ALA A 533 -29.32 3.66 35.26
CA ALA A 533 -29.68 3.89 36.66
C ALA A 533 -31.20 3.81 36.88
N LEU A 534 -31.99 4.40 35.98
CA LEU A 534 -33.45 4.33 36.03
C LEU A 534 -33.97 2.88 36.04
N SER A 535 -33.29 1.96 35.36
CA SER A 535 -33.63 0.53 35.39
C SER A 535 -33.61 -0.07 36.80
N GLY A 536 -32.59 0.28 37.58
CA GLY A 536 -32.44 -0.18 38.95
C GLY A 536 -33.54 0.36 39.85
N ALA A 537 -33.88 1.64 39.67
CA ALA A 537 -34.97 2.29 40.40
C ALA A 537 -36.35 1.72 40.03
N LEU A 538 -36.57 1.34 38.76
CA LEU A 538 -37.85 0.83 38.25
C LEU A 538 -38.07 -0.66 38.54
N PHE A 539 -37.04 -1.49 38.37
CA PHE A 539 -37.17 -2.95 38.32
C PHE A 539 -36.34 -3.68 39.38
N GLY A 540 -35.61 -2.95 40.22
CA GLY A 540 -34.65 -3.51 41.18
C GLY A 540 -33.40 -4.06 40.50
N LEU A 541 -32.51 -4.66 41.30
CA LEU A 541 -31.17 -5.05 40.84
C LEU A 541 -31.20 -6.11 39.72
N TRP A 542 -31.81 -7.28 39.95
CA TRP A 542 -31.70 -8.43 39.04
C TRP A 542 -32.46 -8.24 37.72
N TRP A 543 -33.71 -7.80 37.80
CA TRP A 543 -34.52 -7.53 36.61
C TRP A 543 -34.03 -6.27 35.89
N GLY A 544 -33.59 -5.25 36.62
CA GLY A 544 -32.94 -4.07 36.03
C GLY A 544 -31.68 -4.44 35.24
N ILE A 545 -30.82 -5.33 35.75
CA ILE A 545 -29.65 -5.83 35.02
C ILE A 545 -30.10 -6.55 33.75
N LEU A 546 -31.04 -7.49 33.85
CA LEU A 546 -31.49 -8.29 32.70
C LEU A 546 -32.05 -7.41 31.58
N TYR A 547 -32.99 -6.52 31.91
CA TYR A 547 -33.62 -5.65 30.92
C TYR A 547 -32.63 -4.65 30.33
N THR A 548 -31.70 -4.13 31.14
CA THR A 548 -30.68 -3.21 30.64
C THR A 548 -29.67 -3.92 29.75
N VAL A 549 -29.24 -5.14 30.08
CA VAL A 549 -28.35 -5.93 29.21
C VAL A 549 -28.99 -6.11 27.83
N ILE A 550 -30.27 -6.47 27.77
CA ILE A 550 -30.99 -6.65 26.51
C ILE A 550 -31.08 -5.33 25.75
N GLY A 551 -31.60 -4.28 26.40
CA GLY A 551 -31.79 -2.96 25.79
C GLY A 551 -30.48 -2.31 25.34
N GLU A 552 -29.43 -2.38 26.15
CA GLU A 552 -28.12 -1.80 25.88
C GLU A 552 -27.37 -2.55 24.77
N ASN A 553 -27.50 -3.88 24.69
CA ASN A 553 -26.98 -4.62 23.54
C ASN A 553 -27.74 -4.27 22.26
N MET A 554 -29.06 -4.20 22.30
CA MET A 554 -29.84 -3.77 21.13
C MET A 554 -29.46 -2.36 20.70
N SER A 555 -29.28 -1.45 21.67
CA SER A 555 -28.82 -0.07 21.47
C SER A 555 -27.44 -0.01 20.80
N ALA A 556 -26.48 -0.78 21.32
CA ALA A 556 -25.14 -0.84 20.76
C ALA A 556 -25.13 -1.41 19.33
N ASN A 557 -25.97 -2.41 19.05
CA ASN A 557 -26.11 -2.99 17.71
C ASN A 557 -26.81 -2.04 16.73
N LEU A 558 -27.79 -1.26 17.20
CA LEU A 558 -28.43 -0.23 16.39
C LEU A 558 -27.44 0.89 16.04
N ALA A 559 -26.70 1.40 17.03
CA ALA A 559 -25.64 2.39 16.82
C ALA A 559 -24.55 1.88 15.86
N TYR A 560 -24.12 0.63 16.02
CA TYR A 560 -23.20 -0.03 15.08
C TYR A 560 -23.78 -0.08 13.67
N SER A 561 -25.05 -0.45 13.52
CA SER A 561 -25.71 -0.55 12.21
C SER A 561 -25.86 0.81 11.54
N ILE A 562 -26.17 1.86 12.30
CA ILE A 562 -26.17 3.25 11.83
C ILE A 562 -24.78 3.63 11.36
N GLY A 563 -23.75 3.41 12.18
CA GLY A 563 -22.36 3.66 11.81
C GLY A 563 -21.95 2.90 10.53
N ARG A 564 -22.35 1.63 10.41
CA ARG A 564 -22.07 0.76 9.26
C ARG A 564 -22.76 1.27 7.99
N PHE A 565 -23.99 1.74 8.12
CA PHE A 565 -24.78 2.28 7.01
C PHE A 565 -24.18 3.60 6.50
N PHE A 566 -23.94 4.56 7.38
CA PHE A 566 -23.36 5.84 7.00
C PHE A 566 -21.90 5.70 6.54
N GLY A 567 -21.13 4.80 7.18
CA GLY A 567 -19.74 4.50 6.85
C GLY A 567 -19.50 3.52 5.71
N LYS A 568 -20.55 2.97 5.06
CA LYS A 568 -20.41 1.96 4.00
C LYS A 568 -19.43 2.39 2.90
N ASP A 569 -19.56 3.63 2.45
CA ASP A 569 -18.75 4.21 1.37
C ASP A 569 -17.47 4.90 1.85
N LEU A 570 -17.30 5.05 3.17
CA LEU A 570 -16.09 5.62 3.73
C LEU A 570 -14.95 4.59 3.64
N ARG A 571 -13.81 5.07 3.13
CA ARG A 571 -12.55 4.34 3.11
C ARG A 571 -11.55 5.11 3.95
N LEU A 572 -11.57 4.82 5.25
CA LEU A 572 -10.71 5.46 6.23
C LEU A 572 -9.28 4.89 6.21
N GLU A 573 -9.06 3.78 5.50
CA GLU A 573 -7.74 3.20 5.23
C GLU A 573 -6.82 4.19 4.52
N ASP A 574 -7.36 4.95 3.55
CA ASP A 574 -6.62 5.95 2.78
C ASP A 574 -6.41 7.28 3.57
N THR A 575 -6.62 7.29 4.90
CA THR A 575 -6.47 8.48 5.77
C THR A 575 -5.40 8.26 6.84
N PHE A 576 -5.02 9.31 7.58
CA PHE A 576 -4.04 9.22 8.66
C PHE A 576 -4.42 8.21 9.78
N MET A 577 -5.70 7.80 9.85
CA MET A 577 -6.17 6.79 10.80
C MET A 577 -6.06 5.35 10.28
N GLY A 578 -5.59 5.11 9.05
CA GLY A 578 -5.61 3.79 8.38
C GLY A 578 -5.00 2.67 9.21
N HIS A 579 -3.81 2.89 9.80
CA HIS A 579 -3.14 1.94 10.67
C HIS A 579 -3.98 1.53 11.91
N TRP A 580 -4.74 2.48 12.49
CA TRP A 580 -5.65 2.19 13.60
C TRP A 580 -6.87 1.38 13.12
N VAL A 581 -7.39 1.69 11.92
CA VAL A 581 -8.52 0.97 11.31
C VAL A 581 -8.17 -0.49 11.04
N GLU A 582 -6.99 -0.74 10.48
CA GLU A 582 -6.51 -2.10 10.20
C GLU A 582 -6.31 -2.91 11.47
N TRP A 583 -5.72 -2.31 12.51
CA TRP A 583 -5.55 -2.98 13.80
C TRP A 583 -6.88 -3.41 14.42
N LEU A 584 -7.88 -2.52 14.41
CA LEU A 584 -9.23 -2.83 14.91
C LEU A 584 -9.90 -3.97 14.15
N ARG A 585 -9.59 -4.14 12.85
CA ARG A 585 -10.12 -5.25 12.04
C ARG A 585 -9.37 -6.55 12.23
N ALA A 586 -8.07 -6.49 12.51
CA ALA A 586 -7.24 -7.68 12.71
C ALA A 586 -7.57 -8.41 14.02
N ARG A 587 -7.96 -7.68 15.07
CA ARG A 587 -8.33 -8.25 16.39
C ARG A 587 -9.64 -7.63 16.90
N PRO A 588 -10.78 -7.94 16.26
CA PRO A 588 -12.02 -7.20 16.45
C PRO A 588 -12.65 -7.43 17.82
N PHE A 589 -12.58 -8.65 18.36
CA PHE A 589 -13.14 -8.98 19.67
C PHE A 589 -12.38 -8.26 20.78
N GLU A 590 -11.05 -8.43 20.81
CA GLU A 590 -10.21 -7.84 21.85
C GLU A 590 -10.33 -6.33 21.81
N SER A 591 -10.21 -5.73 20.63
CA SER A 591 -10.26 -4.28 20.48
C SER A 591 -11.55 -3.67 21.06
N VAL A 592 -12.70 -4.26 20.74
CA VAL A 592 -13.99 -3.80 21.25
C VAL A 592 -14.09 -4.02 22.76
N LEU A 593 -13.69 -5.19 23.26
CA LEU A 593 -13.69 -5.48 24.69
C LEU A 593 -12.80 -4.49 25.47
N PHE A 594 -11.62 -4.18 24.94
CA PHE A 594 -10.74 -3.15 25.48
C PHE A 594 -11.42 -1.78 25.49
N MET A 595 -12.08 -1.37 24.41
CA MET A 595 -12.82 -0.10 24.40
C MET A 595 -13.91 -0.02 25.49
N ARG A 596 -14.59 -1.13 25.80
CA ARG A 596 -15.60 -1.20 26.88
C ARG A 596 -15.00 -1.06 28.28
N LEU A 597 -13.83 -1.67 28.51
CA LEU A 597 -13.18 -1.66 29.83
C LEU A 597 -12.44 -0.35 30.14
N PHE A 598 -12.11 0.46 29.13
CA PHE A 598 -11.32 1.70 29.28
C PHE A 598 -12.16 2.99 29.20
N TYR A 599 -13.48 2.91 29.40
CA TYR A 599 -14.39 4.06 29.45
C TYR A 599 -14.32 4.97 28.19
N VAL A 600 -14.12 4.38 27.01
CA VAL A 600 -14.37 5.12 25.76
C VAL A 600 -15.86 5.50 25.73
N PRO A 601 -16.24 6.73 25.31
CA PRO A 601 -17.64 7.11 25.23
C PRO A 601 -18.47 6.09 24.46
N PHE A 602 -19.49 5.53 25.12
CA PHE A 602 -20.19 4.31 24.69
C PHE A 602 -20.71 4.40 23.26
N ASP A 603 -21.42 5.49 22.94
CA ASP A 603 -22.00 5.71 21.62
C ASP A 603 -20.93 5.90 20.54
N LEU A 604 -19.86 6.64 20.86
CA LEU A 604 -18.75 6.85 19.95
C LEU A 604 -18.08 5.53 19.56
N ALA A 605 -17.89 4.63 20.53
CA ALA A 605 -17.33 3.31 20.28
C ALA A 605 -18.25 2.45 19.37
N ASN A 606 -19.57 2.56 19.52
CA ASN A 606 -20.54 1.81 18.71
C ASN A 606 -20.58 2.31 17.26
N TYR A 607 -20.80 3.61 17.06
CA TYR A 607 -20.82 4.20 15.73
C TYR A 607 -19.48 4.02 15.04
N GLY A 608 -18.38 4.26 15.78
CA GLY A 608 -17.01 4.07 15.30
C GLY A 608 -16.79 2.64 14.82
N SER A 609 -17.15 1.63 15.61
CA SER A 609 -17.00 0.21 15.22
C SER A 609 -17.78 -0.11 13.94
N GLY A 610 -18.97 0.46 13.77
CA GLY A 610 -19.76 0.34 12.54
C GLY A 610 -19.11 1.01 11.33
N VAL A 611 -18.68 2.26 11.48
CA VAL A 611 -17.98 3.04 10.44
C VAL A 611 -16.69 2.34 10.00
N LEU A 612 -15.97 1.77 10.96
CA LEU A 612 -14.69 1.08 10.74
C LEU A 612 -14.87 -0.35 10.22
N LYS A 613 -16.11 -0.83 10.08
CA LYS A 613 -16.45 -2.13 9.50
C LYS A 613 -15.87 -3.30 10.30
N VAL A 614 -15.82 -3.17 11.64
CA VAL A 614 -15.43 -4.25 12.55
C VAL A 614 -16.39 -5.44 12.38
N SER A 615 -15.89 -6.67 12.51
CA SER A 615 -16.73 -7.88 12.39
C SER A 615 -17.91 -7.84 13.39
N TRP A 616 -19.14 -7.95 12.89
CA TRP A 616 -20.35 -7.85 13.72
C TRP A 616 -20.43 -8.93 14.82
N PRO A 617 -20.18 -10.23 14.54
CA PRO A 617 -20.22 -11.25 15.59
C PRO A 617 -19.23 -10.97 16.72
N SER A 618 -17.99 -10.57 16.37
CA SER A 618 -16.95 -10.24 17.34
C SER A 618 -17.31 -8.98 18.14
N TYR A 619 -17.84 -7.96 17.47
CA TYR A 619 -18.31 -6.73 18.10
C TYR A 619 -19.47 -6.98 19.08
N ALA A 620 -20.48 -7.74 18.66
CA ALA A 620 -21.68 -8.02 19.44
C ALA A 620 -21.32 -8.82 20.70
N LEU A 621 -20.52 -9.87 20.56
CA LEU A 621 -20.08 -10.69 21.70
C LEU A 621 -19.19 -9.90 22.68
N ALA A 622 -18.21 -9.16 22.15
CA ALA A 622 -17.32 -8.33 22.98
C ALA A 622 -18.10 -7.24 23.72
N THR A 623 -19.11 -6.65 23.08
CA THR A 623 -19.99 -5.66 23.72
C THR A 623 -20.86 -6.33 24.79
N PHE A 624 -21.50 -7.46 24.49
CA PHE A 624 -22.34 -8.20 25.45
C PHE A 624 -21.60 -8.50 26.74
N VAL A 625 -20.36 -8.99 26.65
CA VAL A 625 -19.51 -9.30 27.81
C VAL A 625 -18.99 -8.02 28.47
N GLY A 626 -18.48 -7.08 27.67
CA GLY A 626 -17.74 -5.91 28.17
C GLY A 626 -18.60 -4.88 28.91
N ILE A 627 -19.91 -4.83 28.67
CA ILE A 627 -20.80 -3.84 29.30
C ILE A 627 -21.26 -4.25 30.70
N ILE A 628 -21.27 -5.55 31.02
CA ILE A 628 -21.86 -6.10 32.25
C ILE A 628 -21.31 -5.44 33.52
N PRO A 629 -19.98 -5.28 33.71
CA PRO A 629 -19.46 -4.68 34.93
C PRO A 629 -19.89 -3.22 35.12
N GLY A 630 -19.84 -2.44 34.02
CA GLY A 630 -20.20 -1.03 34.02
C GLY A 630 -21.70 -0.82 34.27
N LEU A 631 -22.55 -1.55 33.53
CA LEU A 631 -24.00 -1.40 33.68
C LEU A 631 -24.47 -1.87 35.06
N THR A 632 -23.94 -2.98 35.59
CA THR A 632 -24.31 -3.51 36.90
C THR A 632 -24.04 -2.49 38.00
N THR A 633 -22.95 -1.73 37.88
CA THR A 633 -22.63 -0.62 38.79
C THR A 633 -23.73 0.43 38.81
N PHE A 634 -24.18 0.89 37.64
CA PHE A 634 -25.21 1.93 37.54
C PHE A 634 -26.62 1.43 37.87
N VAL A 635 -26.96 0.19 37.53
CA VAL A 635 -28.23 -0.42 37.96
C VAL A 635 -28.26 -0.58 39.48
N ALA A 636 -27.16 -1.03 40.10
CA ALA A 636 -27.06 -1.11 41.56
C ALA A 636 -27.20 0.27 42.23
N LEU A 637 -26.59 1.31 41.65
CA LEU A 637 -26.76 2.68 42.12
C LEU A 637 -28.22 3.13 42.06
N GLY A 638 -28.90 2.83 40.95
CA GLY A 638 -30.31 3.14 40.79
C GLY A 638 -31.24 2.37 41.73
N ALA A 639 -30.96 1.08 41.95
CA ALA A 639 -31.68 0.24 42.90
C ALA A 639 -31.46 0.66 44.36
N ALA A 640 -30.42 1.44 44.64
CA ALA A 640 -30.23 2.07 45.94
C ALA A 640 -31.19 3.23 46.18
N VAL A 641 -31.74 3.88 45.12
CA VAL A 641 -32.56 5.08 45.26
C VAL A 641 -34.00 4.74 45.68
N ASP A 642 -34.46 5.29 46.80
CA ASP A 642 -35.88 5.30 47.14
C ASP A 642 -36.59 6.41 46.35
N VAL A 643 -37.34 6.00 45.32
CA VAL A 643 -38.00 6.93 44.40
C VAL A 643 -39.13 7.72 45.06
N MET A 644 -39.73 7.20 46.15
CA MET A 644 -40.84 7.84 46.83
C MET A 644 -40.36 8.94 47.77
N GLU A 645 -39.23 8.71 48.45
CA GLU A 645 -38.54 9.72 49.26
C GLU A 645 -37.92 10.81 48.37
N LEU A 646 -37.32 10.43 47.22
CA LEU A 646 -36.83 11.36 46.20
C LEU A 646 -37.92 12.29 45.64
N ARG A 647 -39.17 11.79 45.53
CA ARG A 647 -40.34 12.56 45.06
C ARG A 647 -40.82 13.58 46.10
N MET A 648 -40.67 13.28 47.39
CA MET A 648 -41.19 14.07 48.51
C MET A 648 -40.20 15.14 49.01
N GLU A 649 -38.91 14.80 49.15
CA GLU A 649 -37.91 15.67 49.80
C GLU A 649 -36.74 16.09 48.89
N GLY A 650 -36.64 15.54 47.68
CA GLY A 650 -35.50 15.75 46.79
C GLY A 650 -34.31 14.81 47.10
N LEU A 651 -33.10 15.16 46.64
CA LEU A 651 -31.89 14.35 46.87
C LEU A 651 -31.41 14.52 48.33
N SER A 652 -31.84 13.62 49.22
CA SER A 652 -31.36 13.50 50.61
C SER A 652 -30.51 12.24 50.81
N PHE A 653 -29.66 12.20 51.85
CA PHE A 653 -28.84 11.02 52.15
C PHE A 653 -29.67 9.79 52.58
N ASN A 654 -30.89 10.00 53.06
CA ASN A 654 -31.80 8.93 53.49
C ASN A 654 -32.40 8.18 52.29
N ALA A 655 -32.44 8.81 51.12
CA ALA A 655 -32.98 8.23 49.88
C ALA A 655 -32.10 7.12 49.27
N PHE A 656 -31.07 6.61 49.97
CA PHE A 656 -30.15 5.59 49.44
C PHE A 656 -30.04 4.36 50.36
N ASP A 657 -30.32 3.15 49.85
CA ASP A 657 -30.01 1.88 50.55
C ASP A 657 -28.48 1.67 50.59
N PRO A 658 -27.86 1.64 51.79
CA PRO A 658 -26.42 1.56 51.94
C PRO A 658 -25.81 0.26 51.39
N ARG A 659 -26.59 -0.84 51.28
CA ARG A 659 -26.11 -2.12 50.75
C ARG A 659 -25.85 -2.06 49.25
N TYR A 660 -26.80 -1.50 48.50
CA TYR A 660 -26.67 -1.35 47.05
C TYR A 660 -25.67 -0.25 46.67
N LEU A 661 -25.56 0.79 47.50
CA LEU A 661 -24.54 1.82 47.35
C LEU A 661 -23.13 1.23 47.54
N ALA A 662 -22.90 0.42 48.58
CA ALA A 662 -21.63 -0.27 48.81
C ALA A 662 -21.30 -1.28 47.70
N LEU A 663 -22.31 -1.98 47.17
CA LEU A 663 -22.16 -2.88 46.03
C LEU A 663 -21.74 -2.12 44.76
N SER A 664 -22.38 -0.99 44.45
CA SER A 664 -22.03 -0.15 43.30
C SER A 664 -20.59 0.36 43.41
N VAL A 665 -20.19 0.89 44.57
CA VAL A 665 -18.82 1.38 44.81
C VAL A 665 -17.79 0.27 44.65
N SER A 666 -18.05 -0.93 45.19
CA SER A 666 -17.12 -2.06 45.09
C SER A 666 -16.94 -2.58 43.65
N LEU A 667 -18.04 -2.67 42.89
CA LEU A 667 -18.00 -3.04 41.46
C LEU A 667 -17.25 -2.00 40.63
N PHE A 668 -17.47 -0.71 40.90
CA PHE A 668 -16.77 0.37 40.22
C PHE A 668 -15.25 0.30 40.46
N VAL A 669 -14.82 0.19 41.72
CA VAL A 669 -13.40 0.07 42.09
C VAL A 669 -12.77 -1.16 41.46
N THR A 670 -13.45 -2.30 41.48
CA THR A 670 -12.96 -3.56 40.89
C THR A 670 -12.77 -3.44 39.38
N SER A 671 -13.73 -2.82 38.67
CA SER A 671 -13.64 -2.55 37.23
C SER A 671 -12.44 -1.65 36.88
N VAL A 672 -12.22 -0.59 37.65
CA VAL A 672 -11.08 0.34 37.47
C VAL A 672 -9.74 -0.34 37.75
N VAL A 673 -9.64 -1.20 38.77
CA VAL A 673 -8.40 -1.95 39.07
C VAL A 673 -8.10 -2.98 37.99
N LEU A 674 -9.10 -3.72 37.53
CA LEU A 674 -8.96 -4.73 36.47
C LEU A 674 -8.50 -4.10 35.15
N SER A 675 -9.08 -2.96 34.76
CA SER A 675 -8.66 -2.23 33.54
C SER A 675 -7.19 -1.79 33.62
N ARG A 676 -6.72 -1.29 34.77
CA ARG A 676 -5.31 -0.92 34.98
C ARG A 676 -4.37 -2.11 34.89
N TYR A 677 -4.75 -3.26 35.44
CA TYR A 677 -3.97 -4.49 35.38
C TYR A 677 -3.84 -5.01 33.93
N LEU A 678 -4.96 -5.06 33.20
CA LEU A 678 -4.97 -5.45 31.78
C LEU A 678 -4.15 -4.51 30.90
N LYS A 679 -4.10 -3.20 31.20
CA LYS A 679 -3.22 -2.24 30.50
C LYS A 679 -1.75 -2.61 30.65
N ARG A 680 -1.32 -2.98 31.85
CA ARG A 680 0.07 -3.30 32.18
C ARG A 680 0.52 -4.62 31.56
N TRP A 681 -0.32 -5.65 31.64
CA TRP A 681 -0.04 -6.96 31.06
C TRP A 681 0.12 -6.91 29.53
N LYS A 682 -0.60 -6.02 28.85
CA LYS A 682 -0.46 -5.83 27.40
C LYS A 682 0.72 -4.97 26.98
N ALA A 683 1.23 -4.07 27.83
CA ALA A 683 2.43 -3.30 27.52
C ALA A 683 3.71 -4.15 27.54
N THR A 684 3.62 -5.37 28.08
CA THR A 684 4.71 -6.35 28.19
C THR A 684 4.69 -7.45 27.12
N GLN A 685 3.70 -7.46 26.21
CA GLN A 685 3.66 -8.29 25.01
C GLN A 685 3.84 -7.42 23.76
#